data_AF-A0ABD2JR43-F1
#
_entry.id   AF-A0ABD2JR43-F1
#
_cell.length_a   1.000
_cell.length_b   1.000
_cell.length_c   1.000
_cell.angle_alpha   90.00
_cell.angle_beta   90.00
_cell.angle_gamma   90.00
#
_symmetry.space_group_name_H-M   'P 1'
#
loop_
_entity.id
_entity.type
_entity.pdbx_description
1 polymer ?
#
loop_
_entity_poly.entity_id
_entity_poly.type
_entity_poly.pdbx_seq_one_letter_code
_entity_poly.pdbx_strand_id
1 'polypeptide(L)'
;MSKSAIAGLKSILSTGEHADVHFLLGDGDAKERVPAHKFILKNASKVFAAMFRFDSQNANAENDFANGPTDVEIPDVEAAAFKVMLSFIYMDDLSGLNGDNAMAVLCAAKKYNIPGLVDPSLQIPISELRNVFVAYAYAYLFDLEDFANCCLSYIDQNADILIKSEEFLQIDQKTLCEIFGRDELQIHEEITIWKACRQNGIECSAENRRAVLGPALFKIRFPLLSSEEFAKDIVQSGVLTTQEVIGVQQHKIKPNYDQFNSEERIWTFGTITMDIEKVSEFAGADVRSCRFSKTVHIKGLPWQIVAQITTDGTGSEKWLGISLLCDAQKEDPSWSCKCSATFRIILQKNWAENSVGTLCDHVFCNKSNNWGFGNFISFEKLMDHSNGFYDREEDKVTLAIDVTVKDEKMDKFIWDQNKLKWTLSMEIENFSEFAREVIGSERKSETVYINGIAWEIVAQINPKIMRHSKPIGRRIYNEKWLGIYLLCVGPKNDKHLRCKCSLNCQILSQKCGVADYKKGPSKSQLFFSDMNGRGFSNFASFAELMDPSNGFYNQNEDKVTLAIDFTIVPAHRAILSSASDVFEAMLRYDKGQIDIPDIEIEAFKTMLTFIYTKHFDGLDANNLLEVLKAADKYNITGLIKDCADFCANVSIQKLPNVFVAFEQSLLLNMEVRKEF
;
A
#
# COMPACT_ATOMS: atom_id res chain seq x y z
N MET A 1 31.58 1.62 25.24
CA MET A 1 32.97 1.26 25.62
C MET A 1 33.99 2.15 24.91
N SER A 2 35.19 2.32 25.44
CA SER A 2 36.27 3.02 24.71
C SER A 2 36.80 2.13 23.57
N LYS A 3 37.29 2.73 22.48
CA LYS A 3 37.84 1.97 21.32
C LYS A 3 38.97 1.01 21.71
N SER A 4 39.76 1.37 22.71
CA SER A 4 40.85 0.53 23.25
C SER A 4 40.32 -0.72 23.97
N ALA A 5 39.25 -0.59 24.77
CA ALA A 5 38.63 -1.73 25.45
C ALA A 5 38.00 -2.73 24.46
N ILE A 6 37.34 -2.23 23.41
CA ILE A 6 36.78 -3.07 22.34
C ILE A 6 37.88 -3.83 21.59
N ALA A 7 39.01 -3.17 21.29
CA ALA A 7 40.15 -3.83 20.67
C ALA A 7 40.74 -4.94 21.55
N GLY A 8 40.81 -4.73 22.88
CA GLY A 8 41.23 -5.75 23.84
C GLY A 8 40.28 -6.96 23.87
N LEU A 9 38.96 -6.73 23.96
CA LEU A 9 37.96 -7.80 23.96
C LEU A 9 37.95 -8.59 22.64
N LYS A 10 38.13 -7.90 21.50
CA LYS A 10 38.28 -8.54 20.19
C LYS A 10 39.51 -9.45 20.14
N SER A 11 40.65 -9.00 20.67
CA SER A 11 41.87 -9.80 20.75
C SER A 11 41.62 -11.09 21.54
N ILE A 12 41.09 -10.96 22.77
CA ILE A 12 40.84 -12.10 23.68
C ILE A 12 39.85 -13.11 23.09
N LEU A 13 38.78 -12.65 22.42
CA LEU A 13 37.85 -13.55 21.74
C LEU A 13 38.53 -14.30 20.57
N SER A 14 39.36 -13.61 19.79
CA SER A 14 40.01 -14.19 18.61
C SER A 14 41.15 -15.16 18.95
N THR A 15 41.92 -14.88 20.01
CA THR A 15 43.07 -15.71 20.42
C THR A 15 42.67 -16.82 21.38
N GLY A 16 41.55 -16.66 22.11
CA GLY A 16 41.15 -17.57 23.17
C GLY A 16 42.08 -17.54 24.39
N GLU A 17 42.95 -16.53 24.50
CA GLU A 17 43.86 -16.39 25.64
C GLU A 17 43.08 -16.25 26.94
N HIS A 18 43.42 -17.08 27.93
CA HIS A 18 42.74 -17.16 29.24
C HIS A 18 41.29 -17.66 29.20
N ALA A 19 40.87 -18.33 28.12
CA ALA A 19 39.57 -18.99 28.06
C ALA A 19 39.44 -20.08 29.15
N ASP A 20 38.41 -19.96 29.98
CA ASP A 20 38.08 -20.87 31.09
C ASP A 20 36.88 -21.79 30.78
N VAL A 21 36.36 -21.73 29.55
CA VAL A 21 35.36 -22.63 28.98
C VAL A 21 35.58 -22.79 27.47
N HIS A 22 35.26 -23.97 26.94
CA HIS A 22 35.16 -24.20 25.50
C HIS A 22 33.80 -24.79 25.15
N PHE A 23 33.25 -24.38 24.02
CA PHE A 23 32.01 -24.93 23.49
C PHE A 23 32.29 -25.88 22.34
N LEU A 24 31.69 -27.05 22.37
CA LEU A 24 31.69 -28.01 21.26
C LEU A 24 30.39 -27.82 20.48
N LEU A 25 30.48 -27.19 19.30
CA LEU A 25 29.35 -26.79 18.47
C LEU A 25 29.15 -27.79 17.31
N GLY A 26 27.89 -28.11 17.01
CA GLY A 26 27.50 -29.01 15.92
C GLY A 26 27.16 -30.43 16.38
N ASP A 27 26.59 -31.20 15.45
CA ASP A 27 26.15 -32.58 15.65
C ASP A 27 27.13 -33.59 14.99
N GLY A 28 27.27 -34.79 15.57
CA GLY A 28 28.16 -35.85 15.09
C GLY A 28 29.64 -35.74 15.49
N ASP A 29 30.52 -36.41 14.75
CA ASP A 29 31.95 -36.60 15.07
C ASP A 29 32.85 -35.37 14.76
N ALA A 30 32.33 -34.39 14.01
CA ALA A 30 33.06 -33.19 13.58
C ALA A 30 32.60 -31.93 14.33
N LYS A 31 32.74 -31.92 15.65
CA LYS A 31 32.38 -30.77 16.50
C LYS A 31 33.42 -29.66 16.39
N GLU A 32 32.96 -28.42 16.25
CA GLU A 32 33.82 -27.24 16.29
C GLU A 32 34.05 -26.81 17.74
N ARG A 33 35.31 -26.76 18.18
CA ARG A 33 35.69 -26.34 19.54
C ARG A 33 35.99 -24.83 19.59
N VAL A 34 35.16 -24.05 20.28
CA VAL A 34 35.24 -22.59 20.36
C VAL A 34 35.57 -22.13 21.78
N PRO A 35 36.68 -21.40 22.01
CA PRO A 35 37.03 -20.87 23.35
C PRO A 35 36.16 -19.68 23.75
N ALA A 36 35.84 -19.57 25.04
CA ALA A 36 35.11 -18.42 25.59
C ALA A 36 35.42 -18.19 27.08
N HIS A 37 34.81 -17.16 27.68
CA HIS A 37 35.12 -16.71 29.04
C HIS A 37 33.85 -16.67 29.90
N LYS A 38 33.78 -17.53 30.92
CA LYS A 38 32.63 -17.67 31.83
C LYS A 38 32.24 -16.33 32.43
N PHE A 39 33.19 -15.50 32.88
CA PHE A 39 32.88 -14.19 33.47
C PHE A 39 32.09 -13.27 32.52
N ILE A 40 32.49 -13.18 31.25
CA ILE A 40 31.82 -12.32 30.27
C ILE A 40 30.42 -12.86 29.98
N LEU A 41 30.30 -14.16 29.74
CA LEU A 41 29.04 -14.83 29.44
C LEU A 41 28.01 -14.75 30.59
N LYS A 42 28.46 -14.93 31.84
CA LYS A 42 27.62 -14.80 33.05
C LYS A 42 26.99 -13.42 33.18
N ASN A 43 27.73 -12.37 32.81
CA ASN A 43 27.23 -11.00 32.87
C ASN A 43 26.25 -10.69 31.74
N ALA A 44 26.47 -11.26 30.55
CA ALA A 44 25.62 -11.01 29.38
C ALA A 44 24.33 -11.84 29.36
N SER A 45 24.34 -13.05 29.96
CA SER A 45 23.21 -13.98 29.93
C SER A 45 22.94 -14.59 31.31
N LYS A 46 21.67 -14.48 31.74
CA LYS A 46 21.20 -15.21 32.92
C LYS A 46 21.23 -16.73 32.73
N VAL A 47 21.12 -17.20 31.49
CA VAL A 47 21.19 -18.63 31.14
C VAL A 47 22.60 -19.15 31.33
N PHE A 48 23.61 -18.45 30.82
CA PHE A 48 25.01 -18.79 31.10
C PHE A 48 25.35 -18.64 32.59
N ALA A 49 24.79 -17.63 33.28
CA ALA A 49 24.93 -17.49 34.72
C ALA A 49 24.41 -18.72 35.50
N ALA A 50 23.26 -19.26 35.10
CA ALA A 50 22.71 -20.47 35.69
C ALA A 50 23.52 -21.72 35.31
N MET A 51 23.84 -21.89 34.03
CA MET A 51 24.64 -23.01 33.49
C MET A 51 25.93 -23.20 34.30
N PHE A 52 26.70 -22.13 34.45
CA PHE A 52 28.01 -22.18 35.12
C PHE A 52 27.96 -22.12 36.66
N ARG A 53 26.78 -21.96 37.28
CA ARG A 53 26.64 -22.07 38.74
C ARG A 53 26.67 -23.54 39.18
N PHE A 54 26.04 -24.42 38.40
CA PHE A 54 26.01 -25.85 38.70
C PHE A 54 27.37 -26.52 38.48
N ASP A 55 28.14 -26.09 37.47
CA ASP A 55 29.52 -26.54 37.29
C ASP A 55 30.38 -26.25 38.53
N SER A 56 30.27 -25.04 39.09
CA SER A 56 31.02 -24.65 40.29
C SER A 56 30.55 -25.32 41.59
N GLN A 57 29.31 -25.81 41.64
CA GLN A 57 28.76 -26.50 42.82
C GLN A 57 28.99 -28.01 42.77
N ASN A 58 29.11 -28.59 41.58
CA ASN A 58 29.41 -30.01 41.36
C ASN A 58 30.91 -30.29 41.19
N ALA A 59 31.73 -29.24 41.11
CA ALA A 59 33.19 -29.36 41.13
C ALA A 59 33.67 -29.74 42.54
N ASN A 60 34.07 -31.01 42.70
CA ASN A 60 34.91 -31.38 43.83
C ASN A 60 36.23 -30.60 43.70
N ALA A 61 36.53 -29.75 44.68
CA ALA A 61 37.63 -28.79 44.69
C ALA A 61 39.05 -29.36 44.47
N GLU A 62 39.20 -30.69 44.38
CA GLU A 62 40.47 -31.37 44.14
C GLU A 62 40.81 -31.59 42.65
N ASN A 63 39.89 -31.36 41.71
CA ASN A 63 40.07 -31.73 40.29
C ASN A 63 40.27 -30.56 39.28
N ASP A 64 40.13 -29.30 39.69
CA ASP A 64 40.15 -28.13 38.76
C ASP A 64 41.55 -27.74 38.24
N PHE A 65 42.64 -28.19 38.89
CA PHE A 65 44.00 -27.92 38.42
C PHE A 65 44.57 -29.03 37.51
N ALA A 66 43.91 -30.18 37.44
CA ALA A 66 44.42 -31.37 36.73
C ALA A 66 43.75 -31.58 35.37
N ASN A 67 42.50 -31.13 35.20
CA ASN A 67 41.76 -31.21 33.94
C ASN A 67 41.61 -29.79 33.41
N GLY A 68 42.03 -29.55 32.17
CA GLY A 68 42.00 -28.24 31.53
C GLY A 68 40.60 -27.61 31.40
N PRO A 69 40.44 -26.55 30.60
CA PRO A 69 39.19 -25.79 30.52
C PRO A 69 38.00 -26.68 30.16
N THR A 70 36.86 -26.45 30.83
CA THR A 70 35.64 -27.27 30.72
C THR A 70 35.06 -27.21 29.30
N ASP A 71 34.82 -28.37 28.68
CA ASP A 71 34.12 -28.48 27.40
C ASP A 71 32.60 -28.60 27.64
N VAL A 72 31.81 -27.75 26.98
CA VAL A 72 30.35 -27.71 27.05
C VAL A 72 29.78 -27.99 25.67
N GLU A 73 28.98 -29.05 25.54
CA GLU A 73 28.36 -29.40 24.27
C GLU A 73 27.11 -28.56 23.98
N ILE A 74 27.02 -28.04 22.76
CA ILE A 74 25.87 -27.25 22.27
C ILE A 74 25.42 -27.89 20.93
N PRO A 75 24.61 -28.96 20.98
CA PRO A 75 24.17 -29.66 19.76
C PRO A 75 23.12 -28.85 18.97
N ASP A 76 22.24 -28.12 19.66
CA ASP A 76 21.06 -27.50 19.02
C ASP A 76 21.28 -26.07 18.49
N VAL A 77 22.53 -25.61 18.37
CA VAL A 77 22.83 -24.26 17.87
C VAL A 77 23.93 -24.33 16.83
N GLU A 78 23.64 -23.81 15.64
CA GLU A 78 24.60 -23.73 14.55
C GLU A 78 25.83 -22.91 14.96
N ALA A 79 27.01 -23.37 14.56
CA ALA A 79 28.27 -22.75 14.95
C ALA A 79 28.37 -21.28 14.49
N ALA A 80 27.87 -20.97 13.29
CA ALA A 80 27.82 -19.61 12.77
C ALA A 80 26.99 -18.67 13.65
N ALA A 81 25.79 -19.11 14.05
CA ALA A 81 24.91 -18.33 14.91
C ALA A 81 25.49 -18.11 16.31
N PHE A 82 26.12 -19.15 16.88
CA PHE A 82 26.77 -19.05 18.18
C PHE A 82 27.94 -18.07 18.17
N LYS A 83 28.74 -18.06 17.09
CA LYS A 83 29.84 -17.10 16.92
C LYS A 83 29.35 -15.65 16.79
N VAL A 84 28.26 -15.41 16.06
CA VAL A 84 27.62 -14.08 16.00
C VAL A 84 27.18 -13.64 17.39
N MET A 85 26.56 -14.55 18.16
CA MET A 85 26.17 -14.27 19.53
C MET A 85 27.36 -13.94 20.43
N LEU A 86 28.49 -14.66 20.32
CA LEU A 86 29.72 -14.34 21.06
C LEU A 86 30.29 -12.97 20.66
N SER A 87 30.40 -12.68 19.36
CA SER A 87 30.87 -11.38 18.88
C SER A 87 30.00 -10.23 19.41
N PHE A 88 28.68 -10.43 19.45
CA PHE A 88 27.76 -9.46 20.05
C PHE A 88 27.99 -9.31 21.56
N ILE A 89 28.07 -10.40 22.32
CA ILE A 89 28.31 -10.37 23.78
C ILE A 89 29.61 -9.64 24.13
N TYR A 90 30.67 -9.81 23.33
CA TYR A 90 31.98 -9.23 23.61
C TYR A 90 32.09 -7.77 23.17
N MET A 91 31.45 -7.38 22.06
CA MET A 91 31.75 -6.11 21.41
C MET A 91 30.58 -5.44 20.68
N ASP A 92 29.34 -5.90 20.92
CA ASP A 92 28.13 -5.47 20.20
C ASP A 92 28.29 -5.57 18.66
N ASP A 93 29.12 -6.51 18.18
CA ASP A 93 29.45 -6.68 16.76
C ASP A 93 28.44 -7.60 16.06
N LEU A 94 27.76 -7.05 15.06
CA LEU A 94 26.76 -7.72 14.24
C LEU A 94 27.27 -8.04 12.82
N SER A 95 28.55 -7.81 12.52
CA SER A 95 29.10 -7.98 11.16
C SER A 95 28.99 -9.41 10.60
N GLY A 96 28.85 -10.41 11.48
CA GLY A 96 28.62 -11.80 11.08
C GLY A 96 27.14 -12.17 10.88
N LEU A 97 26.19 -11.30 11.23
CA LEU A 97 24.75 -11.54 11.06
C LEU A 97 24.34 -11.29 9.60
N ASN A 98 23.68 -12.27 8.98
CA ASN A 98 23.21 -12.20 7.60
C ASN A 98 22.01 -13.13 7.36
N GLY A 99 21.47 -13.13 6.14
CA GLY A 99 20.31 -13.95 5.78
C GLY A 99 20.46 -15.46 5.92
N ASP A 100 21.70 -15.99 5.91
CA ASP A 100 21.94 -17.42 6.07
C ASP A 100 21.81 -17.88 7.51
N ASN A 101 22.18 -17.02 8.48
CA ASN A 101 22.21 -17.37 9.89
C ASN A 101 21.19 -16.61 10.76
N ALA A 102 20.44 -15.65 10.20
CA ALA A 102 19.53 -14.77 10.95
C ALA A 102 18.57 -15.53 11.87
N MET A 103 17.91 -16.57 11.34
CA MET A 103 16.93 -17.34 12.13
C MET A 103 17.59 -18.20 13.21
N ALA A 104 18.76 -18.76 12.94
CA ALA A 104 19.55 -19.48 13.94
C ALA A 104 20.06 -18.54 15.04
N VAL A 105 20.45 -17.31 14.69
CA VAL A 105 20.82 -16.25 15.65
C VAL A 105 19.62 -15.82 16.48
N LEU A 106 18.44 -15.63 15.90
CA LEU A 106 17.20 -15.34 16.64
C LEU A 106 16.90 -16.44 17.67
N CYS A 107 17.04 -17.70 17.27
CA CYS A 107 16.86 -18.84 18.18
C CYS A 107 17.87 -18.84 19.32
N ALA A 108 19.15 -18.62 19.02
CA ALA A 108 20.19 -18.50 20.03
C ALA A 108 19.93 -17.31 20.98
N ALA A 109 19.51 -16.17 20.44
CA ALA A 109 19.17 -14.98 21.22
C ALA A 109 18.03 -15.25 22.21
N LYS A 110 16.96 -15.93 21.78
CA LYS A 110 15.86 -16.33 22.67
C LYS A 110 16.32 -17.39 23.67
N LYS A 111 17.03 -18.44 23.24
CA LYS A 111 17.51 -19.56 24.07
C LYS A 111 18.45 -19.09 25.19
N TYR A 112 19.39 -18.20 24.89
CA TYR A 112 20.35 -17.66 25.85
C TYR A 112 19.94 -16.32 26.45
N ASN A 113 18.73 -15.83 26.16
CA ASN A 113 18.20 -14.57 26.66
C ASN A 113 19.15 -13.36 26.43
N ILE A 114 19.52 -13.15 25.15
CA ILE A 114 20.30 -12.02 24.66
C ILE A 114 19.37 -11.11 23.83
N PRO A 115 18.60 -10.21 24.46
CA PRO A 115 17.56 -9.44 23.78
C PRO A 115 18.10 -8.51 22.67
N GLY A 116 19.34 -8.03 22.81
CA GLY A 116 19.95 -7.13 21.81
C GLY A 116 20.20 -7.76 20.43
N LEU A 117 20.06 -9.08 20.30
CA LEU A 117 20.17 -9.79 19.02
C LEU A 117 18.81 -10.04 18.34
N VAL A 118 17.69 -9.81 19.04
CA VAL A 118 16.35 -10.12 18.50
C VAL A 118 16.01 -9.17 17.34
N ASP A 119 16.00 -7.86 17.59
CA ASP A 119 15.62 -6.89 16.56
C ASP A 119 16.55 -6.92 15.34
N PRO A 120 17.89 -6.96 15.49
CA PRO A 120 18.78 -7.09 14.33
C PRO A 120 18.52 -8.33 13.48
N SER A 121 18.16 -9.46 14.10
CA SER A 121 17.86 -10.70 13.37
C SER A 121 16.57 -10.58 12.55
N LEU A 122 15.59 -9.80 13.04
CA LEU A 122 14.31 -9.55 12.35
C LEU A 122 14.40 -8.43 11.30
N GLN A 123 15.44 -7.60 11.35
CA GLN A 123 15.68 -6.51 10.39
C GLN A 123 16.34 -6.97 9.09
N ILE A 124 16.82 -8.22 9.02
CA ILE A 124 17.31 -8.79 7.77
C ILE A 124 16.14 -8.89 6.77
N PRO A 125 16.28 -8.39 5.54
CA PRO A 125 15.21 -8.46 4.54
C PRO A 125 14.75 -9.90 4.31
N ILE A 126 13.43 -10.12 4.28
CA ILE A 126 12.85 -11.48 4.12
C ILE A 126 13.33 -12.16 2.83
N SER A 127 13.53 -11.38 1.76
CA SER A 127 14.04 -11.87 0.47
C SER A 127 15.50 -12.34 0.51
N GLU A 128 16.26 -11.95 1.54
CA GLU A 128 17.64 -12.37 1.73
C GLU A 128 17.74 -13.57 2.69
N LEU A 129 16.65 -13.96 3.36
CA LEU A 129 16.64 -15.10 4.26
C LEU A 129 16.81 -16.39 3.47
N ARG A 130 17.72 -17.25 3.94
CA ARG A 130 17.97 -18.56 3.33
C ARG A 130 16.72 -19.42 3.24
N ASN A 131 15.85 -19.37 4.26
CA ASN A 131 14.62 -20.15 4.28
C ASN A 131 13.49 -19.37 4.98
N VAL A 132 12.59 -18.78 4.18
CA VAL A 132 11.45 -18.01 4.68
C VAL A 132 10.42 -18.88 5.42
N PHE A 133 10.31 -20.17 5.09
CA PHE A 133 9.39 -21.08 5.78
C PHE A 133 9.84 -21.34 7.21
N VAL A 134 11.16 -21.54 7.41
CA VAL A 134 11.76 -21.65 8.74
C VAL A 134 11.64 -20.31 9.49
N ALA A 135 11.79 -19.19 8.77
CA ALA A 135 11.58 -17.87 9.37
C ALA A 135 10.16 -17.71 9.92
N TYR A 136 9.15 -18.09 9.14
CA TYR A 136 7.75 -18.12 9.56
C TYR A 136 7.52 -19.04 10.75
N ALA A 137 8.04 -20.28 10.73
CA ALA A 137 7.85 -21.24 11.80
C ALA A 137 8.40 -20.71 13.15
N TYR A 138 9.57 -20.07 13.14
CA TYR A 138 10.11 -19.42 14.34
C TYR A 138 9.38 -18.15 14.74
N ALA A 139 8.93 -17.35 13.78
CA ALA A 139 8.12 -16.17 14.05
C ALA A 139 6.85 -16.56 14.81
N TYR A 140 6.18 -17.62 14.35
CA TYR A 140 5.03 -18.21 15.01
C TYR A 140 5.39 -18.79 16.39
N LEU A 141 6.49 -19.54 16.50
CA LEU A 141 6.93 -20.15 17.77
C LEU A 141 7.24 -19.11 18.86
N PHE A 142 7.73 -17.93 18.47
CA PHE A 142 8.13 -16.86 19.38
C PHE A 142 7.09 -15.75 19.53
N ASP A 143 5.86 -15.96 19.03
CA ASP A 143 4.75 -15.00 19.06
C ASP A 143 5.10 -13.62 18.44
N LEU A 144 5.79 -13.64 17.29
CA LEU A 144 6.20 -12.46 16.53
C LEU A 144 5.23 -12.19 15.37
N GLU A 145 4.01 -11.77 15.68
CA GLU A 145 2.89 -11.66 14.73
C GLU A 145 3.21 -10.83 13.49
N ASP A 146 3.78 -9.62 13.65
CA ASP A 146 4.09 -8.74 12.52
C ASP A 146 5.08 -9.38 11.55
N PHE A 147 6.13 -10.02 12.08
CA PHE A 147 7.14 -10.69 11.25
C PHE A 147 6.59 -11.96 10.59
N ALA A 148 5.75 -12.72 11.31
CA ALA A 148 5.06 -13.89 10.76
C ALA A 148 4.15 -13.49 9.58
N ASN A 149 3.39 -12.40 9.72
CA ASN A 149 2.54 -11.86 8.66
C ASN A 149 3.35 -11.41 7.44
N CYS A 150 4.50 -10.75 7.66
CA CYS A 150 5.41 -10.38 6.58
C CYS A 150 5.97 -11.62 5.85
N CYS A 151 6.34 -12.68 6.60
CA CYS A 151 6.79 -13.94 6.00
C CYS A 151 5.69 -14.60 5.17
N LEU A 152 4.46 -14.68 5.69
CA LEU A 152 3.31 -15.24 4.96
C LEU A 152 3.02 -14.45 3.69
N SER A 153 3.00 -13.12 3.76
CA SER A 153 2.79 -12.26 2.59
C SER A 153 3.88 -12.49 1.52
N TYR A 154 5.14 -12.64 1.92
CA TYR A 154 6.21 -12.96 0.99
C TYR A 154 6.05 -14.38 0.39
N ILE A 155 5.69 -15.37 1.21
CA ILE A 155 5.40 -16.74 0.75
C ILE A 155 4.27 -16.73 -0.27
N ASP A 156 3.17 -16.04 0.04
CA ASP A 156 2.01 -15.94 -0.83
C ASP A 156 2.40 -15.38 -2.19
N GLN A 157 3.15 -14.28 -2.22
CA GLN A 157 3.56 -13.58 -3.45
C GLN A 157 4.56 -14.35 -4.31
N ASN A 158 5.34 -15.26 -3.72
CA ASN A 158 6.41 -15.97 -4.41
C ASN A 158 6.19 -17.49 -4.43
N ALA A 159 4.97 -17.94 -4.14
CA ALA A 159 4.66 -19.35 -3.89
C ALA A 159 5.05 -20.25 -5.07
N ASP A 160 4.79 -19.83 -6.32
CA ASP A 160 5.14 -20.58 -7.53
C ASP A 160 6.63 -20.95 -7.65
N ILE A 161 7.51 -20.12 -7.07
CA ILE A 161 8.96 -20.35 -7.03
C ILE A 161 9.32 -21.13 -5.77
N LEU A 162 8.84 -20.65 -4.61
CA LEU A 162 9.24 -21.18 -3.31
C LEU A 162 8.80 -22.64 -3.10
N ILE A 163 7.63 -23.06 -3.57
CA ILE A 163 7.18 -24.46 -3.43
C ILE A 163 8.02 -25.46 -4.23
N LYS A 164 8.78 -24.99 -5.22
CA LYS A 164 9.68 -25.81 -6.04
C LYS A 164 11.10 -25.86 -5.49
N SER A 165 11.38 -25.14 -4.40
CA SER A 165 12.73 -25.02 -3.84
C SER A 165 13.05 -26.17 -2.88
N GLU A 166 14.33 -26.43 -2.63
CA GLU A 166 14.75 -27.48 -1.70
C GLU A 166 14.38 -27.13 -0.25
N GLU A 167 14.29 -25.84 0.07
CA GLU A 167 13.88 -25.32 1.38
C GLU A 167 12.44 -25.71 1.73
N PHE A 168 11.55 -25.83 0.74
CA PHE A 168 10.18 -26.28 0.92
C PHE A 168 10.11 -27.70 1.48
N LEU A 169 11.12 -28.54 1.21
CA LEU A 169 11.15 -29.93 1.69
C LEU A 169 11.40 -30.01 3.22
N GLN A 170 11.87 -28.93 3.83
CA GLN A 170 12.24 -28.87 5.24
C GLN A 170 11.09 -28.41 6.15
N ILE A 171 9.92 -28.11 5.58
CA ILE A 171 8.78 -27.59 6.34
C ILE A 171 8.08 -28.68 7.14
N ASP A 172 7.63 -28.32 8.34
CA ASP A 172 6.78 -29.18 9.14
C ASP A 172 5.33 -29.22 8.60
N GLN A 173 4.58 -30.24 9.01
CA GLN A 173 3.21 -30.46 8.57
C GLN A 173 2.24 -29.35 8.99
N LYS A 174 2.49 -28.65 10.10
CA LYS A 174 1.64 -27.56 10.58
C LYS A 174 1.80 -26.34 9.68
N THR A 175 3.05 -25.96 9.40
CA THR A 175 3.41 -24.89 8.48
C THR A 175 2.90 -25.18 7.07
N LEU A 176 3.06 -26.41 6.60
CA LEU A 176 2.51 -26.86 5.32
C LEU A 176 0.99 -26.68 5.25
N CYS A 177 0.27 -27.13 6.29
CA CYS A 177 -1.18 -27.04 6.35
C CYS A 177 -1.67 -25.58 6.41
N GLU A 178 -0.95 -24.71 7.11
CA GLU A 178 -1.24 -23.29 7.16
C GLU A 178 -1.10 -22.68 5.76
N ILE A 179 0.07 -22.83 5.13
CA ILE A 179 0.38 -22.26 3.81
C ILE A 179 -0.65 -22.71 2.77
N PHE A 180 -0.93 -24.01 2.66
CA PHE A 180 -1.89 -24.51 1.66
C PHE A 180 -3.32 -24.06 1.92
N GLY A 181 -3.66 -23.81 3.18
CA GLY A 181 -4.96 -23.31 3.59
C GLY A 181 -5.21 -21.84 3.27
N ARG A 182 -4.18 -21.06 2.93
CA ARG A 182 -4.32 -19.63 2.63
C ARG A 182 -5.01 -19.40 1.29
N ASP A 183 -5.97 -18.50 1.27
CA ASP A 183 -6.62 -18.08 0.02
C ASP A 183 -5.71 -17.18 -0.81
N GLU A 184 -4.79 -16.46 -0.16
CA GLU A 184 -3.88 -15.50 -0.79
C GLU A 184 -2.68 -16.14 -1.49
N LEU A 185 -2.45 -17.45 -1.31
CA LEU A 185 -1.31 -18.17 -1.87
C LEU A 185 -1.30 -18.10 -3.41
N GLN A 186 -0.28 -17.47 -3.99
CA GLN A 186 -0.25 -17.19 -5.43
C GLN A 186 0.42 -18.31 -6.22
N ILE A 187 -0.40 -19.29 -6.59
CA ILE A 187 0.02 -20.43 -7.40
C ILE A 187 -0.85 -20.48 -8.63
N HIS A 188 -0.25 -20.37 -9.81
CA HIS A 188 -0.95 -20.35 -11.09
C HIS A 188 -1.75 -21.63 -11.37
N GLU A 189 -1.22 -22.78 -10.98
CA GLU A 189 -1.88 -24.07 -11.18
C GLU A 189 -1.86 -24.86 -9.87
N GLU A 190 -3.03 -25.22 -9.35
CA GLU A 190 -3.16 -25.99 -8.10
C GLU A 190 -2.42 -27.35 -8.19
N ILE A 191 -2.24 -27.90 -9.40
CA ILE A 191 -1.46 -29.13 -9.62
C ILE A 191 0.02 -28.95 -9.23
N THR A 192 0.54 -27.73 -9.20
CA THR A 192 1.92 -27.43 -8.79
C THR A 192 2.13 -27.76 -7.32
N ILE A 193 1.13 -27.50 -6.47
CA ILE A 193 1.14 -27.89 -5.05
C ILE A 193 1.29 -29.39 -4.92
N TRP A 194 0.51 -30.14 -5.68
CA TRP A 194 0.58 -31.60 -5.72
C TRP A 194 1.94 -32.12 -6.18
N LYS A 195 2.51 -31.52 -7.24
CA LYS A 195 3.80 -31.91 -7.81
C LYS A 195 4.97 -31.60 -6.89
N ALA A 196 4.93 -30.46 -6.18
CA ALA A 196 5.94 -30.05 -5.20
C ALA A 196 6.09 -31.07 -4.05
N CYS A 197 5.00 -31.72 -3.66
CA CYS A 197 4.99 -32.70 -2.56
C CYS A 197 5.67 -34.05 -2.89
N ARG A 198 6.31 -34.19 -4.07
CA ARG A 198 6.91 -35.45 -4.53
C ARG A 198 8.35 -35.74 -4.06
N GLN A 199 8.99 -34.90 -3.24
CA GLN A 199 10.48 -34.86 -3.20
C GLN A 199 11.19 -35.11 -1.86
N ASN A 200 10.59 -35.72 -0.83
CA ASN A 200 11.26 -35.87 0.49
C ASN A 200 12.23 -37.06 0.64
N GLY A 201 12.86 -37.58 -0.42
CA GLY A 201 13.88 -38.65 -0.29
C GLY A 201 13.40 -39.99 0.30
N ILE A 202 12.10 -40.11 0.59
CA ILE A 202 11.41 -41.34 1.00
C ILE A 202 10.89 -42.05 -0.25
N GLU A 203 10.82 -43.38 -0.22
CA GLU A 203 10.22 -44.17 -1.30
C GLU A 203 8.83 -43.61 -1.65
N CYS A 204 8.64 -43.28 -2.93
CA CYS A 204 7.46 -42.60 -3.47
C CYS A 204 6.20 -43.49 -3.50
N SER A 205 5.82 -44.10 -2.38
CA SER A 205 4.56 -44.81 -2.22
C SER A 205 3.40 -43.84 -1.93
N ALA A 206 2.18 -44.30 -2.20
CA ALA A 206 0.97 -43.53 -1.92
C ALA A 206 0.79 -43.28 -0.41
N GLU A 207 1.13 -44.29 0.40
CA GLU A 207 1.02 -44.26 1.85
C GLU A 207 1.96 -43.21 2.46
N ASN A 208 3.21 -43.18 1.99
CA ASN A 208 4.21 -42.23 2.48
C ASN A 208 3.83 -40.79 2.14
N ARG A 209 3.34 -40.54 0.92
CA ARG A 209 2.85 -39.20 0.53
C ARG A 209 1.66 -38.76 1.36
N ARG A 210 0.71 -39.66 1.60
CA ARG A 210 -0.46 -39.37 2.44
C ARG A 210 -0.05 -39.05 3.87
N ALA A 211 0.94 -39.76 4.42
CA ALA A 211 1.45 -39.52 5.77
C ALA A 211 2.16 -38.16 5.89
N VAL A 212 3.02 -37.82 4.92
CA VAL A 212 3.73 -36.52 4.90
C VAL A 212 2.75 -35.35 4.77
N LEU A 213 1.82 -35.42 3.82
CA LEU A 213 0.81 -34.39 3.61
C LEU A 213 -0.15 -34.26 4.81
N GLY A 214 -0.58 -35.38 5.39
CA GLY A 214 -1.54 -35.45 6.48
C GLY A 214 -2.71 -34.47 6.31
N PRO A 215 -2.97 -33.55 7.27
CA PRO A 215 -4.07 -32.58 7.16
C PRO A 215 -3.98 -31.65 5.95
N ALA A 216 -2.76 -31.33 5.48
CA ALA A 216 -2.56 -30.43 4.36
C ALA A 216 -3.11 -31.00 3.04
N LEU A 217 -3.27 -32.33 2.93
CA LEU A 217 -3.92 -32.99 1.78
C LEU A 217 -5.31 -32.41 1.52
N PHE A 218 -6.08 -32.12 2.58
CA PHE A 218 -7.44 -31.61 2.48
C PHE A 218 -7.51 -30.10 2.18
N LYS A 219 -6.36 -29.41 2.21
CA LYS A 219 -6.24 -28.00 1.83
C LYS A 219 -5.96 -27.82 0.32
N ILE A 220 -5.56 -28.88 -0.37
CA ILE A 220 -5.38 -28.88 -1.83
C ILE A 220 -6.75 -28.86 -2.50
N ARG A 221 -6.96 -27.92 -3.43
CA ARG A 221 -8.23 -27.67 -4.10
C ARG A 221 -8.42 -28.58 -5.31
N PHE A 222 -8.45 -29.90 -5.08
CA PHE A 222 -8.64 -30.90 -6.15
C PHE A 222 -9.85 -30.65 -7.08
N PRO A 223 -11.01 -30.12 -6.61
CA PRO A 223 -12.13 -29.81 -7.49
C PRO A 223 -11.79 -28.82 -8.63
N LEU A 224 -10.80 -27.95 -8.44
CA LEU A 224 -10.36 -26.96 -9.44
C LEU A 224 -9.46 -27.55 -10.53
N LEU A 225 -8.95 -28.79 -10.36
CA LEU A 225 -8.11 -29.43 -11.37
C LEU A 225 -8.93 -29.85 -12.59
N SER A 226 -8.32 -29.82 -13.78
CA SER A 226 -8.96 -30.36 -14.98
C SER A 226 -9.22 -31.87 -14.81
N SER A 227 -10.21 -32.40 -15.54
CA SER A 227 -10.53 -33.83 -15.46
C SER A 227 -9.38 -34.73 -15.93
N GLU A 228 -8.57 -34.24 -16.87
CA GLU A 228 -7.39 -34.96 -17.37
C GLU A 228 -6.28 -35.02 -16.31
N GLU A 229 -5.91 -33.87 -15.74
CA GLU A 229 -4.90 -33.80 -14.67
C GLU A 229 -5.31 -34.60 -13.44
N PHE A 230 -6.58 -34.49 -13.03
CA PHE A 230 -7.08 -35.23 -11.88
C PHE A 230 -6.97 -36.75 -12.10
N ALA A 231 -7.38 -37.24 -13.28
CA ALA A 231 -7.30 -38.67 -13.59
C ALA A 231 -5.85 -39.16 -13.68
N LYS A 232 -4.97 -38.42 -14.38
CA LYS A 232 -3.60 -38.84 -14.67
C LYS A 232 -2.67 -38.69 -13.47
N ASP A 233 -2.72 -37.57 -12.75
CA ASP A 233 -1.72 -37.23 -11.74
C ASP A 233 -2.18 -37.51 -10.30
N ILE A 234 -3.50 -37.47 -10.04
CA ILE A 234 -4.07 -37.68 -8.71
C ILE A 234 -4.59 -39.11 -8.56
N VAL A 235 -5.53 -39.56 -9.40
CA VAL A 235 -6.15 -40.89 -9.25
C VAL A 235 -5.12 -42.01 -9.41
N GLN A 236 -4.25 -41.94 -10.43
CA GLN A 236 -3.18 -42.94 -10.63
C GLN A 236 -2.13 -42.95 -9.50
N SER A 237 -2.05 -41.90 -8.69
CA SER A 237 -1.11 -41.85 -7.57
C SER A 237 -1.50 -42.76 -6.41
N GLY A 238 -2.78 -43.16 -6.32
CA GLY A 238 -3.30 -43.97 -5.22
C GLY A 238 -3.40 -43.28 -3.86
N VAL A 239 -3.05 -41.99 -3.76
CA VAL A 239 -3.01 -41.25 -2.48
C VAL A 239 -4.41 -40.94 -1.95
N LEU A 240 -5.37 -40.62 -2.84
CA LEU A 240 -6.77 -40.41 -2.47
C LEU A 240 -7.49 -41.75 -2.37
N THR A 241 -8.34 -41.89 -1.35
CA THR A 241 -9.23 -43.04 -1.20
C THR A 241 -10.33 -43.03 -2.27
N THR A 242 -10.94 -44.18 -2.53
CA THR A 242 -12.04 -44.28 -3.49
C THR A 242 -13.21 -43.35 -3.15
N GLN A 243 -13.52 -43.15 -1.86
CA GLN A 243 -14.57 -42.23 -1.43
C GLN A 243 -14.21 -40.76 -1.71
N GLU A 244 -12.96 -40.36 -1.46
CA GLU A 244 -12.47 -39.01 -1.75
C GLU A 244 -12.45 -38.71 -3.25
N VAL A 245 -12.04 -39.68 -4.08
CA VAL A 245 -12.09 -39.55 -5.55
C VAL A 245 -13.53 -39.35 -6.03
N ILE A 246 -14.47 -40.14 -5.51
CA ILE A 246 -15.90 -40.01 -5.83
C ILE A 246 -16.43 -38.64 -5.39
N GLY A 247 -16.05 -38.16 -4.21
CA GLY A 247 -16.41 -36.81 -3.73
C GLY A 247 -16.01 -35.73 -4.73
N VAL A 248 -14.71 -35.64 -5.05
CA VAL A 248 -14.19 -34.64 -6.00
C VAL A 248 -14.90 -34.69 -7.36
N GLN A 249 -15.23 -35.89 -7.86
CA GLN A 249 -15.99 -36.03 -9.11
C GLN A 249 -17.46 -35.62 -8.98
N GLN A 250 -18.10 -35.88 -7.84
CA GLN A 250 -19.48 -35.49 -7.57
C GLN A 250 -19.62 -33.98 -7.41
N HIS A 251 -18.63 -33.28 -6.84
CA HIS A 251 -18.64 -31.81 -6.77
C HIS A 251 -18.71 -31.14 -8.14
N LYS A 252 -17.98 -31.68 -9.13
CA LYS A 252 -18.06 -31.21 -10.52
C LYS A 252 -19.46 -31.32 -11.12
N ILE A 253 -20.32 -32.18 -10.54
CA ILE A 253 -21.72 -32.38 -10.94
C ILE A 253 -22.67 -31.59 -10.03
N LYS A 254 -22.34 -31.42 -8.74
CA LYS A 254 -23.16 -30.71 -7.74
C LYS A 254 -22.28 -30.06 -6.64
N PRO A 255 -22.15 -28.72 -6.61
CA PRO A 255 -21.38 -28.03 -5.57
C PRO A 255 -22.01 -28.23 -4.18
N ASN A 256 -21.20 -28.36 -3.13
CA ASN A 256 -21.51 -28.68 -1.70
C ASN A 256 -21.50 -30.15 -1.25
N TYR A 257 -20.84 -31.08 -1.96
CA TYR A 257 -20.71 -32.48 -1.51
C TYR A 257 -19.34 -32.84 -0.88
N ASP A 258 -18.38 -31.90 -0.81
CA ASP A 258 -16.97 -32.27 -0.66
C ASP A 258 -16.33 -31.91 0.68
N GLN A 259 -15.35 -32.73 1.05
CA GLN A 259 -14.43 -32.52 2.17
C GLN A 259 -13.21 -31.66 1.78
N PHE A 260 -13.01 -31.39 0.50
CA PHE A 260 -11.93 -30.57 -0.04
C PHE A 260 -12.40 -29.14 -0.31
N ASN A 261 -11.52 -28.17 -0.12
CA ASN A 261 -11.82 -26.78 -0.47
C ASN A 261 -12.01 -26.65 -1.99
N SER A 262 -13.10 -26.04 -2.42
CA SER A 262 -13.47 -25.80 -3.82
C SER A 262 -13.42 -24.34 -4.23
N GLU A 263 -13.17 -23.42 -3.30
CA GLU A 263 -13.09 -21.99 -3.59
C GLU A 263 -11.80 -21.70 -4.39
N GLU A 264 -11.83 -20.74 -5.31
CA GLU A 264 -10.62 -20.27 -6.00
C GLU A 264 -9.71 -19.48 -5.05
N ARG A 265 -8.39 -19.46 -5.31
CA ARG A 265 -7.45 -18.65 -4.53
C ARG A 265 -7.69 -17.17 -4.83
N ILE A 266 -7.68 -16.34 -3.79
CA ILE A 266 -8.02 -14.91 -3.85
C ILE A 266 -6.73 -14.11 -3.95
N TRP A 267 -6.29 -13.80 -5.17
CA TRP A 267 -5.10 -12.96 -5.35
C TRP A 267 -5.48 -11.48 -5.39
N THR A 268 -4.76 -10.63 -4.67
CA THR A 268 -4.91 -9.18 -4.81
C THR A 268 -4.24 -8.64 -6.07
N PHE A 269 -3.44 -9.45 -6.78
CA PHE A 269 -2.87 -9.08 -8.07
C PHE A 269 -2.73 -10.29 -8.99
N GLY A 270 -2.58 -10.06 -10.28
CA GLY A 270 -2.40 -11.11 -11.27
C GLY A 270 -2.12 -10.55 -12.66
N THR A 271 -1.55 -11.37 -13.54
CA THR A 271 -1.31 -11.00 -14.94
C THR A 271 -2.34 -11.68 -15.83
N ILE A 272 -3.03 -10.89 -16.64
CA ILE A 272 -3.93 -11.36 -17.70
C ILE A 272 -3.16 -11.30 -19.00
N THR A 273 -3.21 -12.35 -19.81
CA THR A 273 -2.56 -12.39 -21.13
C THR A 273 -3.55 -12.69 -22.24
N MET A 274 -3.30 -12.15 -23.43
CA MET A 274 -4.14 -12.36 -24.60
C MET A 274 -3.29 -12.42 -25.87
N ASP A 275 -3.45 -13.49 -26.64
CA ASP A 275 -2.93 -13.58 -28.00
C ASP A 275 -3.98 -13.05 -28.99
N ILE A 276 -3.60 -12.04 -29.78
CA ILE A 276 -4.36 -11.57 -30.94
C ILE A 276 -3.80 -12.32 -32.15
N GLU A 277 -4.51 -13.34 -32.61
CA GLU A 277 -4.16 -14.09 -33.84
C GLU A 277 -4.70 -13.40 -35.10
N LYS A 278 -4.11 -13.61 -36.27
CA LYS A 278 -4.54 -12.96 -37.51
C LYS A 278 -4.59 -11.43 -37.36
N VAL A 279 -3.53 -10.85 -36.83
CA VAL A 279 -3.41 -9.38 -36.59
C VAL A 279 -3.59 -8.61 -37.89
N SER A 280 -3.09 -9.14 -39.01
CA SER A 280 -3.25 -8.54 -40.33
C SER A 280 -4.73 -8.39 -40.75
N GLU A 281 -5.55 -9.41 -40.48
CA GLU A 281 -7.00 -9.39 -40.68
C GLU A 281 -7.67 -8.42 -39.70
N PHE A 282 -7.25 -8.45 -38.43
CA PHE A 282 -7.80 -7.59 -37.39
C PHE A 282 -7.57 -6.11 -37.71
N ALA A 283 -6.36 -5.71 -38.12
CA ALA A 283 -6.05 -4.34 -38.53
C ALA A 283 -6.92 -3.85 -39.71
N GLY A 284 -7.33 -4.77 -40.60
CA GLY A 284 -8.21 -4.50 -41.73
C GLY A 284 -9.69 -4.33 -41.36
N ALA A 285 -10.12 -4.83 -40.20
CA ALA A 285 -11.53 -4.90 -39.81
C ALA A 285 -12.18 -3.54 -39.48
N ASP A 286 -13.51 -3.56 -39.30
CA ASP A 286 -14.31 -2.39 -38.89
C ASP A 286 -13.87 -1.87 -37.50
N VAL A 287 -13.94 -0.56 -37.28
CA VAL A 287 -13.57 0.12 -36.02
C VAL A 287 -14.39 -0.38 -34.82
N ARG A 288 -15.51 -1.07 -35.03
CA ARG A 288 -16.29 -1.73 -33.96
C ARG A 288 -15.81 -3.13 -33.58
N SER A 289 -14.78 -3.65 -34.25
CA SER A 289 -14.24 -4.98 -33.96
C SER A 289 -13.51 -5.00 -32.62
N CYS A 290 -13.94 -5.89 -31.74
CA CYS A 290 -13.33 -6.11 -30.43
C CYS A 290 -13.02 -7.59 -30.23
N ARG A 291 -11.98 -7.86 -29.45
CA ARG A 291 -11.59 -9.21 -29.03
C ARG A 291 -11.33 -9.21 -27.53
N PHE A 292 -11.64 -10.34 -26.88
CA PHE A 292 -11.60 -10.48 -25.44
C PHE A 292 -10.63 -11.60 -25.05
N SER A 293 -9.91 -11.43 -23.94
CA SER A 293 -9.17 -12.53 -23.33
C SER A 293 -10.10 -13.54 -22.67
N LYS A 294 -9.54 -14.67 -22.24
CA LYS A 294 -10.18 -15.50 -21.20
C LYS A 294 -10.39 -14.67 -19.93
N THR A 295 -11.46 -14.97 -19.20
CA THR A 295 -11.71 -14.39 -17.87
C THR A 295 -10.68 -14.93 -16.88
N VAL A 296 -10.08 -14.02 -16.11
CA VAL A 296 -9.18 -14.32 -15.01
C VAL A 296 -9.77 -13.71 -13.74
N HIS A 297 -9.96 -14.50 -12.69
CA HIS A 297 -10.42 -13.97 -11.41
C HIS A 297 -9.26 -13.42 -10.61
N ILE A 298 -9.34 -12.16 -10.21
CA ILE A 298 -8.38 -11.50 -9.32
C ILE A 298 -9.21 -10.87 -8.20
N LYS A 299 -8.93 -11.29 -6.97
CA LYS A 299 -9.69 -11.00 -5.77
C LYS A 299 -11.17 -11.41 -5.87
N GLY A 300 -11.42 -12.54 -6.51
CA GLY A 300 -12.78 -13.04 -6.77
C GLY A 300 -13.58 -12.24 -7.81
N LEU A 301 -12.99 -11.20 -8.44
CA LEU A 301 -13.65 -10.41 -9.47
C LEU A 301 -13.22 -10.89 -10.87
N PRO A 302 -14.12 -10.99 -11.86
CA PRO A 302 -13.82 -11.48 -13.21
C PRO A 302 -13.22 -10.39 -14.10
N TRP A 303 -11.95 -10.54 -14.48
CA TRP A 303 -11.22 -9.58 -15.32
C TRP A 303 -10.90 -10.11 -16.73
N GLN A 304 -10.91 -9.22 -17.73
CA GLN A 304 -10.58 -9.52 -19.12
C GLN A 304 -9.81 -8.37 -19.80
N ILE A 305 -8.91 -8.70 -20.73
CA ILE A 305 -8.37 -7.76 -21.70
C ILE A 305 -9.39 -7.56 -22.81
N VAL A 306 -9.64 -6.31 -23.18
CA VAL A 306 -10.37 -5.94 -24.38
C VAL A 306 -9.41 -5.28 -25.35
N ALA A 307 -9.21 -5.91 -26.51
CA ALA A 307 -8.49 -5.34 -27.64
C ALA A 307 -9.51 -4.84 -28.66
N GLN A 308 -9.45 -3.56 -29.02
CA GLN A 308 -10.40 -2.93 -29.94
C GLN A 308 -9.69 -2.06 -30.96
N ILE A 309 -10.34 -1.82 -32.08
CA ILE A 309 -9.83 -0.91 -33.12
C ILE A 309 -10.35 0.49 -32.84
N THR A 310 -9.47 1.47 -32.86
CA THR A 310 -9.82 2.88 -32.68
C THR A 310 -9.19 3.73 -33.79
N THR A 311 -9.56 5.01 -33.82
CA THR A 311 -8.99 5.98 -34.76
C THR A 311 -8.46 7.19 -33.99
N ASP A 312 -7.51 7.90 -34.62
CA ASP A 312 -6.84 9.09 -34.09
C ASP A 312 -7.74 10.35 -33.98
N GLY A 313 -9.06 10.20 -34.01
CA GLY A 313 -10.02 11.31 -34.04
C GLY A 313 -10.13 12.02 -35.39
N THR A 314 -9.13 11.90 -36.27
CA THR A 314 -9.19 12.37 -37.67
C THR A 314 -9.70 11.29 -38.63
N GLY A 315 -9.66 10.02 -38.19
CA GLY A 315 -10.12 8.87 -38.97
C GLY A 315 -9.10 8.39 -40.01
N SER A 316 -7.89 8.94 -40.00
CA SER A 316 -6.86 8.68 -41.00
C SER A 316 -5.96 7.49 -40.63
N GLU A 317 -5.74 7.26 -39.33
CA GLU A 317 -4.90 6.18 -38.83
C GLU A 317 -5.70 5.25 -37.89
N LYS A 318 -5.53 3.93 -38.04
CA LYS A 318 -6.11 2.93 -37.15
C LYS A 318 -5.15 2.58 -36.03
N TRP A 319 -5.69 2.50 -34.83
CA TRP A 319 -4.97 2.22 -33.60
C TRP A 319 -5.51 0.97 -32.93
N LEU A 320 -4.62 0.24 -32.25
CA LEU A 320 -5.00 -0.77 -31.28
C LEU A 320 -5.30 -0.07 -29.97
N GLY A 321 -6.55 -0.12 -29.53
CA GLY A 321 -6.98 0.22 -28.18
C GLY A 321 -6.93 -1.00 -27.28
N ILE A 322 -6.49 -0.81 -26.04
CA ILE A 322 -6.40 -1.89 -25.05
C ILE A 322 -7.03 -1.39 -23.75
N SER A 323 -7.98 -2.15 -23.21
CA SER A 323 -8.59 -1.85 -21.92
C SER A 323 -8.75 -3.09 -21.04
N LEU A 324 -8.85 -2.84 -19.74
CA LEU A 324 -9.17 -3.83 -18.73
C LEU A 324 -10.66 -3.73 -18.44
N LEU A 325 -11.36 -4.85 -18.54
CA LEU A 325 -12.78 -4.99 -18.24
C LEU A 325 -12.95 -5.85 -16.99
N CYS A 326 -13.82 -5.43 -16.07
CA CYS A 326 -14.30 -6.25 -14.97
C CYS A 326 -15.80 -6.53 -15.16
N ASP A 327 -16.18 -7.79 -15.39
CA ASP A 327 -17.57 -8.19 -15.69
C ASP A 327 -18.35 -8.65 -14.43
N ALA A 328 -18.07 -8.05 -13.26
CA ALA A 328 -18.75 -8.37 -12.00
C ALA A 328 -20.25 -7.98 -11.99
N GLN A 329 -20.75 -7.31 -13.05
CA GLN A 329 -22.16 -6.94 -13.24
C GLN A 329 -23.14 -8.12 -13.08
N LYS A 330 -22.71 -9.34 -13.41
CA LYS A 330 -23.56 -10.53 -13.32
C LYS A 330 -23.75 -11.06 -11.91
N GLU A 331 -22.87 -10.70 -10.97
CA GLU A 331 -22.77 -11.34 -9.66
C GLU A 331 -23.31 -10.42 -8.54
N ASP A 332 -23.08 -9.10 -8.60
CA ASP A 332 -23.58 -8.13 -7.62
C ASP A 332 -23.83 -6.76 -8.29
N PRO A 333 -24.97 -6.08 -8.10
CA PRO A 333 -25.20 -4.72 -8.61
C PRO A 333 -24.49 -3.59 -7.83
N SER A 334 -23.87 -3.89 -6.68
CA SER A 334 -23.32 -2.91 -5.73
C SER A 334 -21.80 -2.93 -5.60
N TRP A 335 -21.11 -3.81 -6.33
CA TRP A 335 -19.66 -3.94 -6.25
C TRP A 335 -18.91 -2.67 -6.68
N SER A 336 -17.77 -2.46 -6.03
CA SER A 336 -16.73 -1.53 -6.48
C SER A 336 -15.36 -2.04 -6.04
N CYS A 337 -14.34 -1.83 -6.85
CA CYS A 337 -12.97 -2.13 -6.46
C CYS A 337 -11.98 -1.10 -7.02
N LYS A 338 -11.03 -0.67 -6.19
CA LYS A 338 -9.89 0.14 -6.62
C LYS A 338 -8.80 -0.78 -7.16
N CYS A 339 -8.28 -0.50 -8.35
CA CYS A 339 -7.32 -1.35 -9.02
C CYS A 339 -6.27 -0.55 -9.79
N SER A 340 -5.00 -0.93 -9.71
CA SER A 340 -3.94 -0.46 -10.60
C SER A 340 -3.75 -1.45 -11.75
N ALA A 341 -3.39 -0.98 -12.96
CA ALA A 341 -3.17 -1.87 -14.10
C ALA A 341 -2.00 -1.41 -14.99
N THR A 342 -1.04 -2.29 -15.28
CA THR A 342 0.08 -2.04 -16.20
C THR A 342 -0.13 -2.81 -17.51
N PHE A 343 -0.24 -2.10 -18.62
CA PHE A 343 -0.50 -2.66 -19.94
C PHE A 343 0.82 -2.85 -20.72
N ARG A 344 1.01 -4.03 -21.30
CA ARG A 344 2.23 -4.42 -22.02
C ARG A 344 1.89 -5.11 -23.33
N ILE A 345 2.69 -4.86 -24.36
CA ILE A 345 2.79 -5.72 -25.53
C ILE A 345 4.06 -6.55 -25.35
N ILE A 346 3.92 -7.87 -25.36
CA ILE A 346 5.04 -8.78 -25.13
C ILE A 346 5.88 -8.86 -26.40
N LEU A 347 7.16 -8.52 -26.27
CA LEU A 347 8.15 -8.64 -27.33
C LEU A 347 8.34 -10.10 -27.75
N GLN A 348 8.40 -10.32 -29.05
CA GLN A 348 8.62 -11.64 -29.63
C GLN A 348 10.12 -11.91 -29.89
N LYS A 349 11.01 -10.90 -29.75
CA LYS A 349 12.47 -11.00 -29.97
C LYS A 349 13.31 -10.27 -28.90
N ASN A 350 14.42 -10.90 -28.49
CA ASN A 350 15.30 -10.54 -27.35
C ASN A 350 16.13 -9.22 -27.46
N TRP A 351 15.85 -8.32 -28.41
CA TRP A 351 16.75 -7.18 -28.70
C TRP A 351 16.08 -5.80 -28.85
N ALA A 352 14.80 -5.65 -28.49
CA ALA A 352 14.11 -4.35 -28.44
C ALA A 352 13.65 -4.02 -27.01
N GLU A 353 13.43 -2.73 -26.69
CA GLU A 353 12.84 -2.31 -25.41
C GLU A 353 11.31 -2.50 -25.43
N ASN A 354 10.73 -3.01 -24.34
CA ASN A 354 9.28 -3.20 -24.20
C ASN A 354 8.55 -1.86 -24.41
N SER A 355 7.51 -1.83 -25.26
CA SER A 355 6.56 -0.72 -25.25
C SER A 355 5.63 -0.87 -24.02
N VAL A 356 5.90 -0.05 -23.01
CA VAL A 356 5.20 -0.06 -21.71
C VAL A 356 4.20 1.09 -21.66
N GLY A 357 2.91 0.79 -21.52
CA GLY A 357 1.90 1.77 -21.14
C GLY A 357 1.45 1.51 -19.71
N THR A 358 1.79 2.38 -18.77
CA THR A 358 1.35 2.25 -17.37
C THR A 358 0.13 3.13 -17.13
N LEU A 359 -1.00 2.56 -16.70
CA LEU A 359 -2.17 3.30 -16.20
C LEU A 359 -2.17 3.30 -14.67
N CYS A 360 -2.61 4.43 -14.09
CA CYS A 360 -2.74 4.61 -12.64
C CYS A 360 -4.05 3.98 -12.11
N ASP A 361 -4.18 3.93 -10.79
CA ASP A 361 -5.36 3.44 -10.04
C ASP A 361 -6.69 3.91 -10.64
N HIS A 362 -7.60 2.97 -10.88
CA HIS A 362 -8.98 3.22 -11.31
C HIS A 362 -9.96 2.50 -10.38
N VAL A 363 -11.12 3.11 -10.14
CA VAL A 363 -12.22 2.49 -9.38
C VAL A 363 -13.19 1.84 -10.36
N PHE A 364 -13.09 0.53 -10.48
CA PHE A 364 -14.01 -0.28 -11.27
C PHE A 364 -15.32 -0.46 -10.50
N CYS A 365 -16.44 -0.21 -11.16
CA CYS A 365 -17.79 -0.45 -10.65
C CYS A 365 -18.75 -0.57 -11.83
N ASN A 366 -20.04 -0.80 -11.57
CA ASN A 366 -21.04 -0.93 -12.64
C ASN A 366 -21.11 0.23 -13.64
N LYS A 367 -20.77 1.46 -13.22
CA LYS A 367 -20.76 2.64 -14.10
C LYS A 367 -19.44 2.84 -14.85
N SER A 368 -18.37 2.18 -14.42
CA SER A 368 -17.02 2.34 -14.97
C SER A 368 -16.26 1.02 -14.89
N ASN A 369 -16.83 -0.01 -15.52
CA ASN A 369 -16.32 -1.37 -15.45
C ASN A 369 -15.25 -1.68 -16.52
N ASN A 370 -15.00 -0.75 -17.44
CA ASN A 370 -14.04 -0.87 -18.52
C ASN A 370 -13.14 0.38 -18.54
N TRP A 371 -11.82 0.20 -18.46
CA TRP A 371 -10.86 1.28 -18.41
C TRP A 371 -9.55 0.95 -19.12
N GLY A 372 -9.02 1.87 -19.91
CA GLY A 372 -7.82 1.61 -20.70
C GLY A 372 -7.43 2.75 -21.63
N PHE A 373 -6.66 2.40 -22.65
CA PHE A 373 -6.18 3.32 -23.66
C PHE A 373 -6.95 3.12 -24.96
N GLY A 374 -7.64 4.16 -25.42
CA GLY A 374 -8.25 4.17 -26.75
C GLY A 374 -7.21 4.02 -27.85
N ASN A 375 -6.09 4.76 -27.79
CA ASN A 375 -5.06 4.78 -28.82
C ASN A 375 -3.72 4.33 -28.21
N PHE A 376 -3.53 3.02 -28.02
CA PHE A 376 -2.33 2.48 -27.35
C PHE A 376 -1.10 2.43 -28.27
N ILE A 377 -1.27 1.84 -29.46
CA ILE A 377 -0.24 1.78 -30.50
C ILE A 377 -0.91 1.78 -31.87
N SER A 378 -0.35 2.47 -32.86
CA SER A 378 -0.88 2.39 -34.22
C SER A 378 -0.57 1.02 -34.85
N PHE A 379 -1.46 0.55 -35.72
CA PHE A 379 -1.26 -0.73 -36.40
C PHE A 379 -0.03 -0.70 -37.32
N GLU A 380 0.30 0.46 -37.89
CA GLU A 380 1.54 0.65 -38.66
C GLU A 380 2.77 0.37 -37.79
N LYS A 381 2.84 0.97 -36.60
CA LYS A 381 3.97 0.76 -35.68
C LYS A 381 3.99 -0.65 -35.09
N LEU A 382 2.82 -1.21 -34.78
CA LEU A 382 2.69 -2.55 -34.20
C LEU A 382 3.21 -3.64 -35.14
N MET A 383 2.88 -3.53 -36.44
CA MET A 383 3.23 -4.52 -37.46
C MET A 383 4.58 -4.25 -38.14
N ASP A 384 5.27 -3.17 -37.79
CA ASP A 384 6.63 -2.91 -38.26
C ASP A 384 7.62 -3.91 -37.64
N HIS A 385 8.24 -4.70 -38.51
CA HIS A 385 9.19 -5.76 -38.17
C HIS A 385 10.40 -5.28 -37.36
N SER A 386 10.76 -4.00 -37.46
CA SER A 386 11.87 -3.42 -36.71
C SER A 386 11.56 -3.24 -35.22
N ASN A 387 10.27 -3.20 -34.84
CA ASN A 387 9.82 -2.95 -33.47
C ASN A 387 9.68 -4.21 -32.60
N GLY A 388 9.63 -5.40 -33.21
CA GLY A 388 9.68 -6.69 -32.48
C GLY A 388 8.41 -7.11 -31.72
N PHE A 389 7.29 -6.40 -31.89
CA PHE A 389 6.01 -6.69 -31.21
C PHE A 389 5.12 -7.72 -31.92
N TYR A 390 5.25 -7.85 -33.24
CA TYR A 390 4.41 -8.68 -34.10
C TYR A 390 5.19 -9.91 -34.61
N ASP A 391 4.64 -11.10 -34.36
CA ASP A 391 5.10 -12.33 -34.97
C ASP A 391 4.47 -12.49 -36.35
N ARG A 392 5.29 -12.35 -37.40
CA ARG A 392 4.83 -12.44 -38.79
C ARG A 392 4.58 -13.89 -39.24
N GLU A 393 5.26 -14.86 -38.65
CA GLU A 393 5.12 -16.26 -39.05
C GLU A 393 3.78 -16.81 -38.56
N GLU A 394 3.42 -16.46 -37.32
CA GLU A 394 2.16 -16.85 -36.67
C GLU A 394 1.03 -15.81 -36.85
N ASP A 395 1.30 -14.66 -37.48
CA ASP A 395 0.41 -13.48 -37.58
C ASP A 395 -0.21 -13.12 -36.22
N LYS A 396 0.65 -12.92 -35.21
CA LYS A 396 0.26 -12.88 -33.79
C LYS A 396 0.88 -11.72 -33.01
N VAL A 397 0.12 -11.14 -32.09
CA VAL A 397 0.59 -10.19 -31.05
C VAL A 397 0.12 -10.68 -29.69
N THR A 398 1.01 -10.68 -28.69
CA THR A 398 0.65 -11.03 -27.31
C THR A 398 0.55 -9.76 -26.46
N LEU A 399 -0.60 -9.58 -25.80
CA LEU A 399 -0.85 -8.53 -24.82
C LEU A 399 -0.77 -9.11 -23.41
N ALA A 400 -0.33 -8.29 -22.45
CA ALA A 400 -0.39 -8.60 -21.03
C ALA A 400 -0.85 -7.38 -20.23
N ILE A 401 -1.68 -7.60 -19.22
CA ILE A 401 -2.04 -6.58 -18.22
C ILE A 401 -1.73 -7.14 -16.83
N ASP A 402 -0.86 -6.47 -16.10
CA ASP A 402 -0.64 -6.73 -14.67
C ASP A 402 -1.65 -5.92 -13.86
N VAL A 403 -2.52 -6.60 -13.12
CA VAL A 403 -3.64 -6.05 -12.38
C VAL A 403 -3.33 -6.15 -10.89
N THR A 404 -3.58 -5.09 -10.13
CA THR A 404 -3.45 -5.07 -8.66
C THR A 404 -4.69 -4.45 -8.05
N VAL A 405 -5.56 -5.28 -7.49
CA VAL A 405 -6.75 -4.89 -6.75
C VAL A 405 -6.36 -4.48 -5.33
N LYS A 406 -6.66 -3.25 -4.97
CA LYS A 406 -6.37 -2.69 -3.65
C LYS A 406 -7.48 -3.03 -2.67
N ASP A 407 -7.12 -3.46 -1.47
CA ASP A 407 -8.04 -3.46 -0.33
C ASP A 407 -8.11 -2.06 0.28
N GLU A 408 -9.28 -1.69 0.81
CA GLU A 408 -9.45 -0.46 1.62
C GLU A 408 -8.49 -0.43 2.84
N LYS A 409 -7.95 -1.59 3.24
CA LYS A 409 -6.94 -1.74 4.30
C LYS A 409 -5.49 -1.90 3.80
N MET A 410 -5.25 -2.17 2.52
CA MET A 410 -3.91 -2.48 1.94
C MET A 410 -3.23 -1.29 1.25
N ASP A 411 -3.72 -0.06 1.44
CA ASP A 411 -3.19 1.13 0.73
C ASP A 411 -1.76 1.55 1.16
N LYS A 412 -1.05 0.76 1.98
CA LYS A 412 0.26 1.14 2.55
C LYS A 412 1.50 0.59 1.85
N PHE A 413 1.43 -0.50 1.07
CA PHE A 413 2.64 -1.12 0.51
C PHE A 413 2.40 -1.82 -0.85
N ILE A 414 2.98 -1.26 -1.92
CA ILE A 414 3.08 -1.92 -3.24
C ILE A 414 4.53 -1.79 -3.73
N TRP A 415 5.20 -2.92 -3.92
CA TRP A 415 6.53 -2.99 -4.54
C TRP A 415 6.41 -3.53 -5.98
N ASP A 416 6.97 -2.81 -6.95
CA ASP A 416 7.09 -3.23 -8.36
C ASP A 416 8.55 -3.60 -8.64
N GLN A 417 8.82 -4.90 -8.81
CA GLN A 417 10.17 -5.43 -8.99
C GLN A 417 10.86 -4.94 -10.29
N ASN A 418 10.10 -4.40 -11.26
CA ASN A 418 10.61 -4.15 -12.60
C ASN A 418 11.00 -2.69 -12.90
N LYS A 419 10.85 -1.75 -11.96
CA LYS A 419 10.99 -0.30 -12.28
C LYS A 419 11.90 0.55 -11.38
N LEU A 420 12.55 0.01 -10.35
CA LEU A 420 13.29 0.83 -9.34
C LEU A 420 12.45 2.03 -8.84
N LYS A 421 11.12 1.88 -8.79
CA LYS A 421 10.17 2.94 -8.48
C LYS A 421 9.41 2.55 -7.22
N TRP A 422 9.46 3.44 -6.23
CA TRP A 422 8.73 3.28 -4.98
C TRP A 422 7.56 4.27 -4.96
N THR A 423 6.41 3.84 -4.48
CA THR A 423 5.24 4.72 -4.27
C THR A 423 4.93 4.73 -2.79
N LEU A 424 5.09 5.91 -2.19
CA LEU A 424 4.65 6.18 -0.83
C LEU A 424 3.30 6.88 -0.90
N SER A 425 2.41 6.54 0.03
CA SER A 425 1.09 7.15 0.13
C SER A 425 0.84 7.64 1.55
N MET A 426 0.05 8.69 1.66
CA MET A 426 -0.34 9.31 2.92
C MET A 426 -1.80 9.71 2.81
N GLU A 427 -2.59 9.33 3.80
CA GLU A 427 -3.93 9.87 4.01
C GLU A 427 -3.85 10.97 5.08
N ILE A 428 -4.60 12.05 4.87
CA ILE A 428 -4.72 13.14 5.84
C ILE A 428 -6.12 13.05 6.43
N GLU A 429 -6.22 12.42 7.59
CA GLU A 429 -7.46 12.37 8.37
C GLU A 429 -7.91 13.78 8.75
N ASN A 430 -9.23 13.98 8.84
CA ASN A 430 -9.83 15.28 9.17
C ASN A 430 -9.29 16.42 8.29
N PHE A 431 -9.17 16.19 6.98
CA PHE A 431 -8.53 17.12 6.04
C PHE A 431 -9.09 18.55 6.11
N SER A 432 -10.38 18.72 6.43
CA SER A 432 -11.01 20.03 6.62
C SER A 432 -10.50 20.78 7.87
N GLU A 433 -10.16 20.07 8.95
CA GLU A 433 -9.51 20.63 10.14
C GLU A 433 -8.08 21.02 9.80
N PHE A 434 -7.34 20.12 9.13
CA PHE A 434 -5.99 20.41 8.67
C PHE A 434 -5.95 21.68 7.79
N ALA A 435 -6.87 21.84 6.83
CA ALA A 435 -6.96 23.04 5.99
C ALA A 435 -7.16 24.36 6.80
N ARG A 436 -7.74 24.27 8.00
CA ARG A 436 -8.00 25.40 8.90
C ARG A 436 -6.82 25.76 9.79
N GLU A 437 -5.87 24.86 9.99
CA GLU A 437 -4.68 25.10 10.82
C GLU A 437 -3.81 26.27 10.32
N VAL A 438 -2.95 26.78 11.21
CA VAL A 438 -2.10 27.93 10.90
C VAL A 438 -1.06 27.59 9.82
N ILE A 439 -0.65 28.60 9.05
CA ILE A 439 0.43 28.43 8.06
C ILE A 439 1.69 27.92 8.78
N GLY A 440 2.32 26.90 8.21
CA GLY A 440 3.46 26.19 8.79
C GLY A 440 3.10 24.86 9.45
N SER A 441 1.82 24.62 9.73
CA SER A 441 1.37 23.33 10.30
C SER A 441 1.64 22.18 9.34
N GLU A 442 2.10 21.05 9.88
CA GLU A 442 2.53 19.88 9.12
C GLU A 442 1.92 18.58 9.66
N ARG A 443 1.65 17.65 8.75
CA ARG A 443 1.33 16.25 9.03
C ARG A 443 2.39 15.38 8.36
N LYS A 444 2.80 14.30 9.03
CA LYS A 444 3.79 13.35 8.52
C LYS A 444 3.17 11.98 8.36
N SER A 445 3.57 11.25 7.32
CA SER A 445 3.22 9.85 7.16
C SER A 445 3.96 8.99 8.19
N GLU A 446 3.57 7.72 8.28
CA GLU A 446 4.43 6.70 8.87
C GLU A 446 5.78 6.64 8.15
N THR A 447 6.83 6.26 8.88
CA THR A 447 8.17 6.11 8.34
C THR A 447 8.25 4.84 7.48
N VAL A 448 8.62 5.00 6.21
CA VAL A 448 8.77 3.92 5.23
C VAL A 448 10.25 3.66 4.95
N TYR A 449 10.68 2.41 5.03
CA TYR A 449 12.07 2.02 4.73
C TYR A 449 12.21 1.59 3.28
N ILE A 450 13.01 2.32 2.49
CA ILE A 450 13.33 2.02 1.10
C ILE A 450 14.82 1.79 0.99
N ASN A 451 15.23 0.59 0.58
CA ASN A 451 16.64 0.17 0.53
C ASN A 451 17.38 0.45 1.86
N GLY A 452 16.72 0.21 2.99
CA GLY A 452 17.28 0.45 4.33
C GLY A 452 17.33 1.92 4.78
N ILE A 453 16.85 2.86 3.95
CA ILE A 453 16.77 4.29 4.29
C ILE A 453 15.34 4.61 4.69
N ALA A 454 15.13 5.30 5.82
CA ALA A 454 13.80 5.71 6.27
C ALA A 454 13.33 7.00 5.58
N TRP A 455 12.05 7.04 5.23
CA TRP A 455 11.42 8.12 4.46
C TRP A 455 10.04 8.47 5.02
N GLU A 456 9.67 9.75 4.95
CA GLU A 456 8.35 10.23 5.34
C GLU A 456 7.80 11.22 4.30
N ILE A 457 6.50 11.17 4.05
CA ILE A 457 5.78 12.23 3.34
C ILE A 457 5.41 13.30 4.35
N VAL A 458 5.67 14.57 4.02
CA VAL A 458 5.27 15.72 4.81
C VAL A 458 4.27 16.54 4.00
N ALA A 459 3.05 16.65 4.51
CA ALA A 459 2.03 17.57 4.05
C ALA A 459 2.09 18.82 4.92
N GLN A 460 2.35 20.00 4.33
CA GLN A 460 2.51 21.25 5.08
C GLN A 460 1.70 22.40 4.47
N ILE A 461 1.11 23.22 5.33
CA ILE A 461 0.38 24.42 4.92
C ILE A 461 1.36 25.56 4.64
N ASN A 462 1.43 26.00 3.40
CA ASN A 462 2.34 27.07 2.95
C ASN A 462 1.57 28.29 2.44
N PRO A 463 2.14 29.50 2.53
CA PRO A 463 1.58 30.66 1.85
C PRO A 463 1.84 30.56 0.33
N LYS A 464 1.01 31.22 -0.47
CA LYS A 464 1.28 31.41 -1.90
C LYS A 464 2.50 32.33 -2.10
N ILE A 465 3.64 31.78 -2.54
CA ILE A 465 4.85 32.56 -2.83
C ILE A 465 4.92 32.83 -4.34
N MET A 466 4.54 34.04 -4.78
CA MET A 466 4.83 34.49 -6.15
C MET A 466 6.28 35.00 -6.24
N ARG A 467 7.13 34.32 -7.01
CA ARG A 467 8.46 34.85 -7.36
C ARG A 467 8.30 35.89 -8.49
N HIS A 468 8.20 37.17 -8.14
CA HIS A 468 8.38 38.23 -9.13
C HIS A 468 9.87 38.44 -9.41
N SER A 469 10.23 38.43 -10.69
CA SER A 469 11.50 38.93 -11.19
C SER A 469 11.53 40.47 -11.16
N LYS A 470 11.59 41.08 -9.96
CA LYS A 470 12.09 42.45 -9.64
C LYS A 470 11.63 42.89 -8.22
N PRO A 471 12.38 43.78 -7.52
CA PRO A 471 12.16 44.06 -6.11
C PRO A 471 11.16 45.20 -5.91
N ILE A 472 9.87 44.90 -5.83
CA ILE A 472 8.88 45.82 -5.26
C ILE A 472 7.93 44.98 -4.40
N GLY A 473 7.98 45.22 -3.09
CA GLY A 473 7.01 44.81 -2.05
C GLY A 473 6.33 43.45 -2.22
N ARG A 474 6.73 42.45 -1.41
CA ARG A 474 5.96 41.20 -1.24
C ARG A 474 4.54 41.54 -0.77
N ARG A 475 3.55 41.53 -1.67
CA ARG A 475 2.15 41.34 -1.28
C ARG A 475 1.97 39.86 -0.97
N ILE A 476 1.87 39.54 0.32
CA ILE A 476 1.48 38.22 0.80
C ILE A 476 -0.02 38.11 0.52
N TYR A 477 -0.41 37.25 -0.41
CA TYR A 477 -1.82 36.87 -0.55
C TYR A 477 -2.15 35.88 0.57
N ASN A 478 -3.28 36.07 1.26
CA ASN A 478 -3.74 35.25 2.38
C ASN A 478 -4.18 33.82 1.99
N GLU A 479 -3.75 33.34 0.82
CA GLU A 479 -4.19 32.09 0.21
C GLU A 479 -3.28 30.93 0.69
N LYS A 480 -3.88 29.94 1.36
CA LYS A 480 -3.19 28.74 1.85
C LYS A 480 -3.04 27.71 0.73
N TRP A 481 -1.86 27.14 0.62
CA TRP A 481 -1.51 26.09 -0.33
C TRP A 481 -1.02 24.86 0.42
N LEU A 482 -1.37 23.69 -0.10
CA LEU A 482 -0.78 22.44 0.35
C LEU A 482 0.60 22.29 -0.30
N GLY A 483 1.63 22.14 0.52
CA GLY A 483 2.94 21.68 0.09
C GLY A 483 3.12 20.20 0.40
N ILE A 484 3.77 19.48 -0.52
CA ILE A 484 4.10 18.07 -0.36
C ILE A 484 5.60 17.91 -0.46
N TYR A 485 6.21 17.29 0.55
CA TYR A 485 7.62 17.03 0.62
C TYR A 485 7.90 15.56 0.91
N LEU A 486 9.00 15.05 0.38
CA LEU A 486 9.59 13.80 0.81
C LEU A 486 10.76 14.12 1.75
N LEU A 487 10.75 13.53 2.93
CA LEU A 487 11.76 13.66 3.95
C LEU A 487 12.57 12.37 4.06
N CYS A 488 13.90 12.49 4.06
CA CYS A 488 14.79 11.37 4.36
C CYS A 488 15.08 11.38 5.86
N VAL A 489 14.58 10.39 6.58
CA VAL A 489 14.73 10.23 8.02
C VAL A 489 15.91 9.30 8.26
N GLY A 490 17.13 9.84 8.31
CA GLY A 490 18.31 9.04 8.60
C GLY A 490 18.35 8.57 10.06
N PRO A 491 19.12 7.52 10.40
CA PRO A 491 19.49 7.28 11.80
C PRO A 491 20.13 8.57 12.32
N LYS A 492 19.69 9.02 13.51
CA LYS A 492 19.83 10.40 14.06
C LYS A 492 21.23 11.06 14.05
N ASN A 493 22.27 10.49 13.44
CA ASN A 493 23.63 11.06 13.37
C ASN A 493 24.43 10.73 12.08
N ASP A 494 23.87 10.10 11.04
CA ASP A 494 24.65 9.80 9.82
C ASP A 494 24.65 10.96 8.80
N LYS A 495 25.70 11.78 8.84
CA LYS A 495 25.92 12.91 7.91
C LYS A 495 26.40 12.48 6.51
N HIS A 496 26.66 11.19 6.30
CA HIS A 496 27.19 10.67 5.03
C HIS A 496 26.12 10.04 4.15
N LEU A 497 24.90 9.82 4.67
CA LEU A 497 23.79 9.30 3.89
C LEU A 497 23.38 10.27 2.78
N ARG A 498 23.55 9.83 1.53
CA ARG A 498 23.21 10.60 0.32
C ARG A 498 22.37 9.72 -0.59
N CYS A 499 21.10 10.08 -0.76
CA CYS A 499 20.23 9.42 -1.72
C CYS A 499 19.88 10.39 -2.85
N LYS A 500 19.75 9.89 -4.08
CA LYS A 500 19.38 10.69 -5.25
C LYS A 500 18.15 10.08 -5.90
N CYS A 501 17.03 10.80 -5.91
CA CYS A 501 15.79 10.35 -6.54
C CYS A 501 15.06 11.50 -7.24
N SER A 502 14.12 11.16 -8.13
CA SER A 502 13.16 12.09 -8.73
C SER A 502 11.78 11.86 -8.11
N LEU A 503 11.03 12.94 -7.94
CA LEU A 503 9.71 12.90 -7.32
C LEU A 503 8.63 13.04 -8.38
N ASN A 504 7.65 12.14 -8.33
CA ASN A 504 6.35 12.27 -8.98
C ASN A 504 5.31 12.29 -7.87
N CYS A 505 4.70 13.45 -7.64
CA CYS A 505 3.72 13.63 -6.58
C CYS A 505 2.33 13.76 -7.20
N GLN A 506 1.34 13.11 -6.59
CA GLN A 506 -0.06 13.21 -6.99
C GLN A 506 -0.98 13.22 -5.78
N ILE A 507 -2.09 13.97 -5.86
CA ILE A 507 -3.23 13.87 -4.94
C ILE A 507 -4.33 13.14 -5.70
N LEU A 508 -4.76 12.02 -5.16
CA LEU A 508 -5.73 11.14 -5.79
C LEU A 508 -7.14 11.71 -5.66
N SER A 509 -7.88 11.76 -6.77
CA SER A 509 -9.31 12.06 -6.67
C SER A 509 -10.07 10.82 -6.20
N GLN A 510 -10.97 11.00 -5.26
CA GLN A 510 -11.89 9.97 -4.77
C GLN A 510 -13.17 9.90 -5.61
N LYS A 511 -13.35 10.81 -6.58
CA LYS A 511 -14.53 10.90 -7.42
C LYS A 511 -14.27 10.33 -8.80
N CYS A 512 -15.08 9.34 -9.19
CA CYS A 512 -15.03 8.71 -10.51
C CYS A 512 -15.10 9.76 -11.64
N GLY A 513 -14.15 9.69 -12.59
CA GLY A 513 -14.09 10.57 -13.75
C GLY A 513 -13.39 11.91 -13.54
N VAL A 514 -12.89 12.20 -12.33
CA VAL A 514 -12.07 13.39 -12.07
C VAL A 514 -10.59 13.01 -12.05
N ALA A 515 -9.77 13.76 -12.79
CA ALA A 515 -8.33 13.51 -12.89
C ALA A 515 -7.59 13.88 -11.59
N ASP A 516 -6.59 13.09 -11.21
CA ASP A 516 -5.72 13.40 -10.07
C ASP A 516 -4.94 14.70 -10.27
N TYR A 517 -4.62 15.38 -9.17
CA TYR A 517 -3.71 16.53 -9.20
C TYR A 517 -2.27 16.04 -9.24
N LYS A 518 -1.55 16.18 -10.38
CA LYS A 518 -0.19 15.62 -10.56
C LYS A 518 0.88 16.70 -10.75
N LYS A 519 2.06 16.50 -10.18
CA LYS A 519 3.26 17.32 -10.42
C LYS A 519 4.53 16.47 -10.44
N GLY A 520 5.26 16.53 -11.55
CA GLY A 520 6.49 15.77 -11.77
C GLY A 520 6.71 15.42 -13.24
N PRO A 521 7.80 14.71 -13.57
CA PRO A 521 8.90 14.38 -12.66
C PRO A 521 9.72 15.60 -12.28
N SER A 522 10.08 15.70 -11.00
CA SER A 522 11.09 16.67 -10.59
C SER A 522 12.43 16.28 -11.22
N LYS A 523 13.31 17.26 -11.47
CA LYS A 523 14.74 16.96 -11.68
C LYS A 523 15.23 16.10 -10.51
N SER A 524 16.16 15.20 -10.79
CA SER A 524 16.75 14.33 -9.77
C SER A 524 17.44 15.18 -8.69
N GLN A 525 17.06 14.97 -7.44
CA GLN A 525 17.49 15.76 -6.29
C GLN A 525 18.25 14.88 -5.30
N LEU A 526 19.24 15.48 -4.64
CA LEU A 526 19.99 14.86 -3.54
C LEU A 526 19.25 15.10 -2.22
N PHE A 527 19.08 14.02 -1.46
CA PHE A 527 18.49 13.97 -0.13
C PHE A 527 19.59 13.65 0.88
N PHE A 528 19.47 14.30 2.04
CA PHE A 528 20.38 14.18 3.18
C PHE A 528 19.53 14.03 4.44
N SER A 529 20.08 13.33 5.44
CA SER A 529 19.42 13.05 6.71
C SER A 529 19.15 14.30 7.57
N ASP A 530 19.80 15.43 7.28
CA ASP A 530 19.74 16.68 8.03
C ASP A 530 18.92 17.79 7.34
N MET A 531 18.24 17.49 6.24
CA MET A 531 17.44 18.47 5.49
C MET A 531 15.94 18.40 5.80
N ASN A 532 15.26 19.55 5.77
CA ASN A 532 13.81 19.72 5.98
C ASN A 532 12.91 19.12 4.87
N GLY A 533 13.38 18.09 4.15
CA GLY A 533 12.68 17.48 3.02
C GLY A 533 12.83 18.24 1.69
N ARG A 534 12.39 17.60 0.61
CA ARG A 534 12.35 18.15 -0.76
C ARG A 534 11.01 17.85 -1.41
N GLY A 535 10.50 18.79 -2.19
CA GLY A 535 9.21 18.62 -2.87
C GLY A 535 8.68 19.92 -3.44
N PHE A 536 7.37 20.10 -3.36
CA PHE A 536 6.65 21.22 -3.96
C PHE A 536 5.96 22.05 -2.88
N SER A 537 6.47 23.25 -2.61
CA SER A 537 5.91 24.14 -1.58
C SER A 537 4.50 24.65 -1.87
N ASN A 538 4.20 24.84 -3.16
CA ASN A 538 2.88 25.21 -3.67
C ASN A 538 2.46 24.08 -4.63
N PHE A 539 2.00 22.96 -4.05
CA PHE A 539 1.56 21.80 -4.81
C PHE A 539 0.16 22.05 -5.37
N ALA A 540 -0.84 22.24 -4.50
CA ALA A 540 -2.23 22.54 -4.86
C ALA A 540 -2.83 23.58 -3.89
N SER A 541 -3.82 24.35 -4.34
CA SER A 541 -4.51 25.32 -3.46
C SER A 541 -5.54 24.61 -2.59
N PHE A 542 -5.70 25.03 -1.32
CA PHE A 542 -6.75 24.47 -0.48
C PHE A 542 -8.15 24.78 -1.02
N ALA A 543 -8.33 25.88 -1.76
CA ALA A 543 -9.60 26.19 -2.41
C ALA A 543 -9.99 25.12 -3.45
N GLU A 544 -9.06 24.66 -4.30
CA GLU A 544 -9.32 23.59 -5.28
C GLU A 544 -9.50 22.22 -4.62
N LEU A 545 -8.73 21.92 -3.58
CA LEU A 545 -8.81 20.63 -2.88
C LEU A 545 -10.09 20.47 -2.06
N MET A 546 -10.58 21.58 -1.49
CA MET A 546 -11.82 21.61 -0.72
C MET A 546 -13.07 21.73 -1.60
N ASP A 547 -12.91 21.97 -2.91
CA ASP A 547 -14.04 22.05 -3.83
C ASP A 547 -14.67 20.66 -4.03
N PRO A 548 -15.94 20.47 -3.64
CA PRO A 548 -16.70 19.23 -3.81
C PRO A 548 -16.71 18.66 -5.23
N SER A 549 -16.63 19.52 -6.24
CA SER A 549 -16.70 19.12 -7.64
C SER A 549 -15.45 18.34 -8.07
N ASN A 550 -14.29 18.62 -7.45
CA ASN A 550 -12.97 18.10 -7.80
C ASN A 550 -12.62 16.75 -7.14
N GLY A 551 -13.41 16.29 -6.17
CA GLY A 551 -13.31 14.93 -5.63
C GLY A 551 -12.09 14.62 -4.77
N PHE A 552 -11.29 15.61 -4.36
CA PHE A 552 -10.13 15.42 -3.47
C PHE A 552 -10.50 15.42 -1.97
N TYR A 553 -11.76 15.69 -1.65
CA TYR A 553 -12.33 15.74 -0.32
C TYR A 553 -13.64 14.95 -0.26
N ASN A 554 -13.76 14.01 0.68
CA ASN A 554 -14.94 13.17 0.86
C ASN A 554 -16.08 13.94 1.55
N GLN A 555 -17.15 14.22 0.81
CA GLN A 555 -18.31 14.99 1.30
C GLN A 555 -19.23 14.22 2.24
N ASN A 556 -19.14 12.89 2.33
CA ASN A 556 -20.12 12.10 3.09
C ASN A 556 -19.96 12.23 4.61
N GLU A 557 -18.77 12.57 5.11
CA GLU A 557 -18.51 12.74 6.54
C GLU A 557 -18.85 14.17 7.04
N ASP A 558 -19.13 15.10 6.12
CA ASP A 558 -19.27 16.53 6.41
C ASP A 558 -20.68 17.09 6.13
N LYS A 559 -21.66 16.19 5.91
CA LYS A 559 -23.07 16.55 5.70
C LYS A 559 -23.71 17.05 6.99
N VAL A 560 -24.51 18.11 6.87
CA VAL A 560 -25.42 18.58 7.92
C VAL A 560 -26.79 18.83 7.30
N THR A 561 -27.84 18.48 8.04
CA THR A 561 -29.21 18.82 7.69
C THR A 561 -29.65 20.01 8.53
N LEU A 562 -30.11 21.06 7.87
CA LEU A 562 -30.64 22.26 8.51
C LEU A 562 -32.16 22.24 8.41
N ALA A 563 -32.85 22.36 9.54
CA ALA A 563 -34.30 22.44 9.58
C ALA A 563 -34.73 23.91 9.65
N ILE A 564 -35.42 24.39 8.61
CA ILE A 564 -35.89 25.77 8.48
C ILE A 564 -37.37 25.73 8.08
N ASP A 565 -38.26 26.30 8.88
CA ASP A 565 -39.72 26.32 8.60
C ASP A 565 -40.29 24.98 8.12
N PHE A 566 -40.01 23.90 8.86
CA PHE A 566 -40.43 22.53 8.54
C PHE A 566 -39.82 21.93 7.24
N THR A 567 -38.90 22.64 6.60
CA THR A 567 -38.16 22.20 5.42
C THR A 567 -36.78 21.73 5.84
N ILE A 568 -36.35 20.58 5.34
CA ILE A 568 -34.99 20.07 5.54
C ILE A 568 -34.12 20.51 4.37
N VAL A 569 -33.08 21.27 4.67
CA VAL A 569 -32.10 21.74 3.69
C VAL A 569 -30.78 21.02 3.94
N PRO A 570 -30.31 20.18 3.00
CA PRO A 570 -28.98 19.58 3.11
C PRO A 570 -27.89 20.61 2.81
N ALA A 571 -26.83 20.61 3.61
CA ALA A 571 -25.66 21.47 3.44
C ALA A 571 -24.37 20.79 3.91
N HIS A 572 -23.23 21.47 3.78
CA HIS A 572 -21.91 20.97 4.17
C HIS A 572 -21.34 21.83 5.30
N ARG A 573 -20.89 21.19 6.39
CA ARG A 573 -20.45 21.87 7.61
C ARG A 573 -19.23 22.74 7.35
N ALA A 574 -18.21 22.23 6.66
CA ALA A 574 -17.02 23.02 6.37
C ALA A 574 -17.30 24.27 5.52
N ILE A 575 -18.24 24.19 4.57
CA ILE A 575 -18.61 25.32 3.70
C ILE A 575 -19.31 26.40 4.52
N LEU A 576 -20.26 26.02 5.39
CA LEU A 576 -20.97 26.95 6.26
C LEU A 576 -20.04 27.60 7.29
N SER A 577 -19.22 26.80 7.99
CA SER A 577 -18.24 27.30 8.96
C SER A 577 -17.19 28.20 8.34
N SER A 578 -16.77 27.94 7.10
CA SER A 578 -15.83 28.81 6.39
C SER A 578 -16.44 30.14 5.97
N ALA A 579 -17.76 30.20 5.79
CA ALA A 579 -18.45 31.39 5.32
C ALA A 579 -18.99 32.26 6.45
N SER A 580 -19.10 31.70 7.66
CA SER A 580 -19.72 32.33 8.83
C SER A 580 -19.09 31.78 10.12
N ASP A 581 -18.57 32.68 10.95
CA ASP A 581 -18.16 32.40 12.32
C ASP A 581 -19.34 31.95 13.21
N VAL A 582 -20.55 32.41 12.90
CA VAL A 582 -21.80 31.98 13.56
C VAL A 582 -22.09 30.52 13.25
N PHE A 583 -22.01 30.09 11.98
CA PHE A 583 -22.13 28.67 11.64
C PHE A 583 -20.97 27.84 12.21
N GLU A 584 -19.75 28.38 12.22
CA GLU A 584 -18.60 27.71 12.84
C GLU A 584 -18.87 27.40 14.32
N ALA A 585 -19.37 28.36 15.08
CA ALA A 585 -19.74 28.17 16.47
C ALA A 585 -20.89 27.16 16.63
N MET A 586 -21.90 27.23 15.77
CA MET A 586 -23.09 26.37 15.80
C MET A 586 -22.78 24.90 15.46
N LEU A 587 -21.81 24.66 14.57
CA LEU A 587 -21.48 23.32 14.04
C LEU A 587 -20.38 22.59 14.82
N ARG A 588 -19.74 23.26 15.79
CA ARG A 588 -18.54 22.78 16.48
C ARG A 588 -18.72 21.51 17.32
N TYR A 589 -19.92 21.30 17.88
CA TYR A 589 -20.17 20.18 18.81
C TYR A 589 -21.34 19.28 18.40
N ASP A 590 -22.16 19.72 17.45
CA ASP A 590 -23.41 19.05 17.16
C ASP A 590 -23.29 18.22 15.89
N LYS A 591 -23.46 16.90 15.97
CA LYS A 591 -23.30 15.96 14.82
C LYS A 591 -24.62 15.68 14.08
N GLY A 592 -25.74 16.23 14.57
CA GLY A 592 -27.08 15.95 14.07
C GLY A 592 -27.65 17.01 13.12
N GLN A 593 -28.99 17.00 13.03
CA GLN A 593 -29.80 18.04 12.40
C GLN A 593 -29.80 19.30 13.28
N ILE A 594 -29.69 20.48 12.66
CA ILE A 594 -29.68 21.77 13.37
C ILE A 594 -30.89 22.58 12.96
N ASP A 595 -31.64 23.06 13.95
CA ASP A 595 -32.81 23.89 13.73
C ASP A 595 -32.41 25.37 13.58
N ILE A 596 -32.94 26.00 12.54
CA ILE A 596 -32.81 27.44 12.25
C ILE A 596 -34.22 28.04 12.30
N PRO A 597 -34.66 28.54 13.46
CA PRO A 597 -36.06 28.95 13.67
C PRO A 597 -36.39 30.36 13.17
N ASP A 598 -35.38 31.17 12.84
CA ASP A 598 -35.53 32.63 12.73
C ASP A 598 -35.19 33.19 11.33
N ILE A 599 -35.25 32.36 10.29
CA ILE A 599 -35.04 32.77 8.90
C ILE A 599 -36.07 32.10 8.01
N GLU A 600 -36.69 32.88 7.12
CA GLU A 600 -37.56 32.34 6.07
C GLU A 600 -36.77 31.51 5.05
N ILE A 601 -37.32 30.36 4.66
CA ILE A 601 -36.67 29.39 3.76
C ILE A 601 -36.11 29.99 2.46
N GLU A 602 -36.79 30.96 1.85
CA GLU A 602 -36.34 31.58 0.59
C GLU A 602 -35.15 32.53 0.81
N ALA A 603 -35.13 33.28 1.91
CA ALA A 603 -33.97 34.07 2.30
C ALA A 603 -32.78 33.17 2.65
N PHE A 604 -33.04 32.05 3.34
CA PHE A 604 -32.02 31.06 3.66
C PHE A 604 -31.40 30.43 2.40
N LYS A 605 -32.22 29.98 1.44
CA LYS A 605 -31.73 29.42 0.16
C LYS A 605 -30.89 30.43 -0.63
N THR A 606 -31.30 31.69 -0.59
CA THR A 606 -30.60 32.80 -1.26
C THR A 606 -29.23 33.04 -0.62
N MET A 607 -29.17 33.08 0.71
CA MET A 607 -27.92 33.13 1.49
C MET A 607 -27.05 31.90 1.25
N LEU A 608 -27.63 30.69 1.24
CA LEU A 608 -26.92 29.44 1.01
C LEU A 608 -26.33 29.40 -0.40
N THR A 609 -27.08 29.82 -1.42
CA THR A 609 -26.59 29.89 -2.80
C THR A 609 -25.37 30.80 -2.86
N PHE A 610 -25.45 32.00 -2.29
CA PHE A 610 -24.31 32.92 -2.21
C PHE A 610 -23.08 32.29 -1.53
N ILE A 611 -23.28 31.56 -0.43
CA ILE A 611 -22.20 30.89 0.30
C ILE A 611 -21.40 29.95 -0.62
N TYR A 612 -22.09 29.20 -1.50
CA TYR A 612 -21.49 28.22 -2.40
C TYR A 612 -20.91 28.81 -3.67
N THR A 613 -21.63 29.73 -4.32
CA THR A 613 -21.29 30.19 -5.66
C THR A 613 -20.42 31.44 -5.65
N LYS A 614 -20.43 32.21 -4.54
CA LYS A 614 -19.88 33.58 -4.46
C LYS A 614 -20.42 34.53 -5.54
N HIS A 615 -21.51 34.13 -6.20
CA HIS A 615 -22.13 34.78 -7.33
C HIS A 615 -23.64 34.76 -7.15
N PHE A 616 -24.30 35.80 -7.65
CA PHE A 616 -25.61 36.11 -7.17
C PHE A 616 -26.51 36.70 -8.27
N ASP A 617 -27.63 36.01 -8.60
CA ASP A 617 -28.56 36.38 -9.68
C ASP A 617 -30.04 36.54 -9.22
N GLY A 618 -30.35 36.46 -7.91
CA GLY A 618 -31.71 36.28 -7.40
C GLY A 618 -32.25 37.33 -6.39
N LEU A 619 -31.70 38.54 -6.34
CA LEU A 619 -31.95 39.57 -5.32
C LEU A 619 -32.83 40.57 -6.02
N ASP A 620 -34.02 40.74 -5.48
CA ASP A 620 -34.95 41.72 -5.94
C ASP A 620 -35.44 42.53 -4.75
N ALA A 621 -36.20 43.57 -5.03
CA ALA A 621 -36.69 44.44 -3.98
C ALA A 621 -37.76 43.79 -3.08
N ASN A 622 -38.24 42.57 -3.40
CA ASN A 622 -39.17 41.82 -2.57
C ASN A 622 -38.44 40.96 -1.53
N ASN A 623 -37.27 40.39 -1.86
CA ASN A 623 -36.51 39.53 -0.94
C ASN A 623 -35.31 40.21 -0.27
N LEU A 624 -34.91 41.41 -0.72
CA LEU A 624 -33.76 42.17 -0.22
C LEU A 624 -33.73 42.31 1.31
N LEU A 625 -34.86 42.66 1.93
CA LEU A 625 -34.92 42.91 3.37
C LEU A 625 -34.65 41.65 4.19
N GLU A 626 -35.26 40.53 3.81
CA GLU A 626 -35.11 39.25 4.53
C GLU A 626 -33.73 38.61 4.28
N VAL A 627 -33.18 38.78 3.07
CA VAL A 627 -31.81 38.33 2.75
C VAL A 627 -30.77 39.15 3.51
N LEU A 628 -30.94 40.47 3.62
CA LEU A 628 -30.03 41.32 4.39
C LEU A 628 -30.05 40.97 5.88
N LYS A 629 -31.23 40.73 6.47
CA LYS A 629 -31.36 40.26 7.86
C LYS A 629 -30.67 38.91 8.08
N ALA A 630 -30.84 37.97 7.15
CA ALA A 630 -30.18 36.66 7.20
C ALA A 630 -28.65 36.80 7.11
N ALA A 631 -28.17 37.61 6.17
CA ALA A 631 -26.75 37.86 5.94
C ALA A 631 -26.08 38.50 7.16
N ASP A 632 -26.72 39.48 7.79
CA ASP A 632 -26.24 40.13 9.02
C ASP A 632 -26.22 39.15 10.20
N LYS A 633 -27.33 38.45 10.44
CA LYS A 633 -27.45 37.49 11.56
C LYS A 633 -26.41 36.38 11.54
N TYR A 634 -26.06 35.89 10.34
CA TYR A 634 -25.04 34.86 10.14
C TYR A 634 -23.68 35.44 9.71
N ASN A 635 -23.48 36.75 9.81
CA ASN A 635 -22.22 37.44 9.55
C ASN A 635 -21.59 37.11 8.17
N ILE A 636 -22.42 37.06 7.13
CA ILE A 636 -21.99 36.81 5.74
C ILE A 636 -21.59 38.14 5.09
N THR A 637 -20.42 38.66 5.46
CA THR A 637 -19.92 40.01 5.07
C THR A 637 -19.98 40.31 3.56
N GLY A 638 -19.71 39.34 2.69
CA GLY A 638 -19.82 39.51 1.24
C GLY A 638 -21.26 39.76 0.78
N LEU A 639 -22.22 39.05 1.35
CA LEU A 639 -23.65 39.19 0.99
C LEU A 639 -24.24 40.48 1.55
N ILE A 640 -23.81 40.87 2.75
CA ILE A 640 -24.15 42.16 3.36
C ILE A 640 -23.74 43.31 2.44
N LYS A 641 -22.52 43.25 1.89
CA LYS A 641 -22.02 44.26 0.93
C LYS A 641 -22.84 44.28 -0.36
N ASP A 642 -23.11 43.13 -0.95
CA ASP A 642 -23.87 43.04 -2.19
C ASP A 642 -25.32 43.56 -2.03
N CYS A 643 -25.95 43.30 -0.87
CA CYS A 643 -27.25 43.87 -0.52
C CYS A 643 -27.20 45.40 -0.38
N ALA A 644 -26.14 45.94 0.23
CA ALA A 644 -25.95 47.38 0.37
C ALA A 644 -25.69 48.08 -0.98
N ASP A 645 -24.89 47.45 -1.86
CA ASP A 645 -24.64 47.94 -3.22
C ASP A 645 -25.94 47.91 -4.05
N PHE A 646 -26.81 46.91 -3.86
CA PHE A 646 -28.13 46.87 -4.48
C PHE A 646 -29.05 48.00 -3.97
N CYS A 647 -29.10 48.23 -2.66
CA CYS A 647 -29.84 49.35 -2.06
C CYS A 647 -29.42 50.70 -2.65
N ALA A 648 -28.12 50.92 -2.86
CA ALA A 648 -27.59 52.17 -3.40
C ALA A 648 -27.94 52.40 -4.88
N ASN A 649 -28.11 51.32 -5.65
CA ASN A 649 -28.34 51.39 -7.10
C ASN A 649 -29.83 51.40 -7.50
N VAL A 650 -30.76 51.15 -6.57
CA VAL A 650 -32.20 51.18 -6.83
C VAL A 650 -32.77 52.55 -6.45
N SER A 651 -33.40 53.24 -7.42
CA SER A 651 -34.09 54.53 -7.17
C SER A 651 -35.10 54.40 -6.01
N ILE A 652 -34.90 55.20 -4.95
CA ILE A 652 -35.67 55.27 -3.70
C ILE A 652 -37.18 55.47 -3.93
N GLN A 653 -37.60 55.87 -5.13
CA GLN A 653 -38.99 56.17 -5.46
C GLN A 653 -39.90 54.95 -5.75
N LYS A 654 -39.43 53.70 -5.67
CA LYS A 654 -40.30 52.57 -6.11
C LYS A 654 -40.79 51.56 -5.09
N LEU A 655 -40.21 51.34 -3.91
CA LEU A 655 -40.72 50.28 -3.01
C LEU A 655 -40.52 50.57 -1.51
N PRO A 656 -41.54 50.36 -0.65
CA PRO A 656 -41.44 50.52 0.81
C PRO A 656 -40.32 49.70 1.45
N ASN A 657 -40.04 48.50 0.90
CA ASN A 657 -39.06 47.56 1.46
C ASN A 657 -37.60 48.02 1.29
N VAL A 658 -37.29 48.81 0.26
CA VAL A 658 -35.94 49.34 0.02
C VAL A 658 -35.59 50.44 1.03
N PHE A 659 -36.57 51.28 1.40
CA PHE A 659 -36.39 52.33 2.39
C PHE A 659 -36.10 51.76 3.80
N VAL A 660 -36.82 50.71 4.20
CA VAL A 660 -36.60 50.03 5.48
C VAL A 660 -35.26 49.29 5.52
N ALA A 661 -34.85 48.64 4.42
CA ALA A 661 -33.54 47.98 4.33
C ALA A 661 -32.39 49.00 4.39
N PHE A 662 -32.57 50.17 3.77
CA PHE A 662 -31.61 51.28 3.84
C PHE A 662 -31.45 51.81 5.27
N GLU A 663 -32.55 52.05 6.00
CA GLU A 663 -32.49 52.44 7.42
C GLU A 663 -31.79 51.39 8.31
N GLN A 664 -32.04 50.09 8.07
CA GLN A 664 -31.35 49.01 8.78
C GLN A 664 -29.85 48.96 8.46
N SER A 665 -29.44 49.21 7.21
CA SER A 665 -28.02 49.26 6.84
C SER A 665 -27.25 50.40 7.52
N LEU A 666 -27.92 51.54 7.75
CA LEU A 666 -27.38 52.69 8.49
C LEU A 666 -27.25 52.41 10.01
N LEU A 667 -28.17 51.63 10.59
CA LEU A 667 -28.12 51.20 11.99
C LEU A 667 -26.98 50.19 12.27
N LEU A 668 -26.56 49.42 11.26
CA LEU A 668 -25.51 48.41 11.35
C LEU A 668 -24.07 48.97 11.20
N ASN A 669 -23.89 50.29 11.17
CA ASN A 669 -22.57 50.95 11.02
C ASN A 669 -21.77 50.51 9.77
N MET A 670 -22.46 50.09 8.70
CA MET A 670 -21.82 49.88 7.42
C MET A 670 -21.41 51.25 6.84
N GLU A 671 -20.14 51.44 6.50
CA GLU A 671 -19.69 52.62 5.76
C GLU A 671 -20.27 52.60 4.33
N VAL A 672 -21.56 52.93 4.20
CA VAL A 672 -22.14 53.31 2.92
C VAL A 672 -21.55 54.67 2.59
N ARG A 673 -20.68 54.72 1.57
CA ARG A 673 -20.10 55.97 1.09
C ARG A 673 -21.21 56.97 0.82
N LYS A 674 -21.20 58.09 1.53
CA LYS A 674 -22.02 59.27 1.25
C LYS A 674 -21.61 59.88 -0.10
N GLU A 675 -22.15 59.38 -1.19
CA GLU A 675 -22.29 60.13 -2.45
C GLU A 675 -23.58 59.67 -3.14
N PHE A 676 -24.73 60.19 -2.70
CA PHE A 676 -25.63 61.10 -3.45
C PHE A 676 -26.86 61.44 -2.61
#